data_AF-A0A3L0VW15-F1
#
_entry.id   AF-A0A3L0VW15-F1
#
_cell.length_a   1.000
_cell.length_b   1.000
_cell.length_c   1.000
_cell.angle_alpha   90.00
_cell.angle_beta   90.00
_cell.angle_gamma   90.00
#
_symmetry.space_group_name_H-M   'P 1'
#
loop_
_entity.id
_entity.type
_entity.pdbx_description
1 polymer ?
#
loop_
_entity_poly.entity_id
_entity_poly.type
_entity_poly.pdbx_seq_one_letter_code
_entity_poly.pdbx_strand_id
1 'polypeptide(L)'
;MKPSSLALWLAATLLSQPLLAAELQFVDEKPITTTPQQWLEQRLGVTLAPDYDRASLLGHHYSFRQLVKGLPVATIQAAVSVDKTGKPWRIYHNSRPLQSSEPGCDAGGNLDSLIEELRAAGSEIDPQGAVEAWYWRDGDTLVPALRQRVREHQAGNAKATYVQLFASCDGSRELGRWMDAASTRASRTAEAGDVVVEARVFDPDPRTQLQDASLVWHDELVLADAAYQDRVPLPVTLQGGRYLLSGPHARVVDAMEPDTAPFSSDDPQAFRLTRDDRGFADINAYYHLDLAQRHIKKLGFTGLIPGALDIDTEAGYQDNSLYDPFERRLELGRSGVPDAEDPMVIWHEFGHAVQHHIVPDLGEEADWGAIGEGFSDYLAASHRQRSEAGRQFEPAMVFNWDARFTDRTPRQLDDLRARYHPDYSYPAHRTINGSNGDQLWGTPLFQALLASVTEHGEGARDEFDRVIIESHFGLGPAIRMPQLARITVDTAARLYPARHYASHLEHAFRQHGLLLAPVNIALVEGSAIELGQRQSVQLTLTNQGSAPVTLNALTLTLPAGLQADPYQWQATTLAAGASTTTTLRLLAQSPLACGDEVSLPVSLVMTGTSPTERQWQQPLSLPIGTPIISRATGQPLLLSDAQSEEVRGLSQASLLLEKTNAKVSEQLQLTLDLQHDALDELEIWLNSPSGTRIQIWDKGYSPLPRLKGVFPTELLPLQAFTPLLGEPLAGRWTLEVVDSKPGHQGRINGWSISQRIGAQCGEPIAPPDDGIIHFQVDDSSGGGAANLLWLLPLAIWRRLRQRG
;
A
#
# COMPACT_ATOMS: atom_id res chain seq x y z
N MET A 1 -7.43 -26.78 -19.66
CA MET A 1 -7.74 -27.53 -18.43
C MET A 1 -6.57 -27.32 -17.48
N LYS A 2 -6.76 -26.51 -16.43
CA LYS A 2 -5.72 -26.16 -15.45
C LYS A 2 -5.61 -27.27 -14.41
N PRO A 3 -4.43 -27.77 -14.04
CA PRO A 3 -4.30 -28.47 -12.77
C PRO A 3 -4.46 -27.45 -11.65
N SER A 4 -5.40 -27.72 -10.77
CA SER A 4 -5.77 -26.94 -9.60
C SER A 4 -4.62 -26.82 -8.60
N SER A 5 -4.22 -25.58 -8.31
CA SER A 5 -3.23 -25.13 -7.32
C SER A 5 -3.70 -25.25 -5.86
N LEU A 6 -4.51 -26.26 -5.54
CA LEU A 6 -5.04 -26.49 -4.19
C LEU A 6 -4.00 -27.05 -3.19
N ALA A 7 -2.85 -27.54 -3.65
CA ALA A 7 -1.84 -28.15 -2.76
C ALA A 7 -0.88 -27.13 -2.10
N LEU A 8 -0.83 -25.88 -2.58
CA LEU A 8 -0.05 -24.79 -1.97
C LEU A 8 -0.77 -24.14 -0.77
N TRP A 9 -2.03 -24.49 -0.53
CA TRP A 9 -2.89 -23.86 0.47
C TRP A 9 -2.63 -24.30 1.93
N LEU A 10 -1.89 -25.39 2.15
CA LEU A 10 -1.67 -25.94 3.49
C LEU A 10 -0.25 -25.75 4.05
N ALA A 11 0.72 -25.34 3.22
CA ALA A 11 2.08 -25.06 3.69
C ALA A 11 2.30 -23.58 4.04
N ALA A 12 1.52 -22.66 3.46
CA ALA A 12 1.62 -21.22 3.73
C ALA A 12 0.82 -20.76 4.98
N THR A 13 0.06 -21.65 5.63
CA THR A 13 -0.75 -21.34 6.81
C THR A 13 -0.08 -21.70 8.13
N LEU A 14 1.15 -22.23 8.09
CA LEU A 14 1.92 -22.65 9.25
C LEU A 14 3.31 -21.98 9.33
N LEU A 15 3.44 -20.68 9.03
CA LEU A 15 4.63 -19.93 9.42
C LEU A 15 4.33 -18.52 9.94
N SER A 16 4.92 -18.29 11.13
CA SER A 16 5.21 -17.02 11.80
C SER A 16 4.03 -16.10 12.12
N GLN A 17 3.80 -15.91 13.43
CA GLN A 17 3.13 -14.71 13.94
C GLN A 17 3.68 -13.46 13.23
N PRO A 18 2.84 -12.44 12.94
CA PRO A 18 3.30 -11.27 12.21
C PRO A 18 4.55 -10.73 12.90
N LEU A 19 5.67 -10.73 12.18
CA LEU A 19 6.80 -9.89 12.54
C LEU A 19 6.21 -8.50 12.82
N LEU A 20 6.41 -8.00 14.04
CA LEU A 20 6.04 -6.63 14.37
C LEU A 20 6.61 -5.75 13.26
N ALA A 21 5.78 -4.87 12.71
CA ALA A 21 6.20 -3.98 11.63
C ALA A 21 7.53 -3.31 12.02
N ALA A 22 8.43 -3.18 11.05
CA ALA A 22 9.67 -2.46 11.29
C ALA A 22 9.37 -1.05 11.79
N GLU A 23 10.26 -0.48 12.58
CA GLU A 23 10.20 0.91 13.00
C GLU A 23 10.96 1.78 12.01
N LEU A 24 10.35 2.90 11.64
CA LEU A 24 10.94 3.95 10.83
C LEU A 24 11.03 5.22 11.69
N GLN A 25 12.25 5.72 11.87
CA GLN A 25 12.50 6.94 12.64
C GLN A 25 13.26 7.96 11.78
N PHE A 26 12.77 9.18 11.74
CA PHE A 26 13.48 10.31 11.15
C PHE A 26 14.28 11.01 12.26
N VAL A 27 15.58 11.15 12.05
CA VAL A 27 16.49 11.76 13.02
C VAL A 27 17.14 13.01 12.44
N ASP A 28 17.58 13.92 13.30
CA ASP A 28 18.21 15.17 12.89
C ASP A 28 19.26 15.51 13.95
N GLU A 29 20.37 14.78 13.87
CA GLU A 29 21.40 14.79 14.91
C GLU A 29 22.75 15.26 14.35
N LYS A 30 23.70 15.52 15.26
CA LYS A 30 25.06 15.88 14.89
C LYS A 30 25.73 14.73 14.12
N PRO A 31 26.78 15.01 13.33
CA PRO A 31 27.53 13.97 12.65
C PRO A 31 27.96 12.85 13.59
N ILE A 32 27.83 11.59 13.13
CA ILE A 32 28.26 10.43 13.90
C ILE A 32 29.77 10.52 14.13
N THR A 33 30.19 10.38 15.39
CA THR A 33 31.62 10.45 15.79
C THR A 33 32.25 9.07 16.00
N THR A 34 31.43 8.02 16.06
CA THR A 34 31.83 6.60 16.09
C THR A 34 31.60 5.95 14.72
N THR A 35 31.74 4.62 14.61
CA THR A 35 31.23 3.93 13.42
C THR A 35 29.68 3.95 13.42
N PRO A 36 29.02 3.91 12.24
CA PRO A 36 27.57 3.81 12.16
C PRO A 36 27.00 2.59 12.92
N GLN A 37 27.75 1.47 12.91
CA GLN A 37 27.42 0.28 13.68
C GLN A 37 27.35 0.58 15.19
N GLN A 38 28.45 1.10 15.77
CA GLN A 38 28.53 1.39 17.21
C GLN A 38 27.49 2.40 17.65
N TRP A 39 27.22 3.40 16.80
CA TRP A 39 26.19 4.39 17.06
C TRP A 39 24.80 3.76 17.13
N LEU A 40 24.49 2.85 16.21
CA LEU A 40 23.20 2.16 16.15
C LEU A 40 23.05 1.13 17.28
N GLU A 41 24.10 0.38 17.61
CA GLU A 41 24.15 -0.55 18.75
C GLU A 41 23.86 0.15 20.08
N GLN A 42 24.50 1.31 20.33
CA GLN A 42 24.28 2.10 21.54
C GLN A 42 22.84 2.59 21.65
N ARG A 43 22.22 2.98 20.53
CA ARG A 43 20.86 3.50 20.49
C ARG A 43 19.80 2.40 20.67
N LEU A 44 20.01 1.26 20.03
CA LEU A 44 19.04 0.17 19.99
C LEU A 44 19.23 -0.84 21.14
N GLY A 45 20.37 -0.81 21.83
CA GLY A 45 20.68 -1.75 22.91
C GLY A 45 20.86 -3.18 22.41
N VAL A 46 21.42 -3.36 21.22
CA VAL A 46 21.64 -4.65 20.55
C VAL A 46 23.09 -4.76 20.06
N THR A 47 23.50 -5.97 19.70
CA THR A 47 24.76 -6.22 18.99
C THR A 47 24.47 -6.44 17.50
N LEU A 48 25.29 -5.87 16.64
CA LEU A 48 25.07 -5.86 15.20
C LEU A 48 26.29 -6.44 14.45
N ALA A 49 26.04 -6.98 13.25
CA ALA A 49 27.07 -7.33 12.27
C ALA A 49 26.76 -6.63 10.94
N PRO A 50 27.77 -6.16 10.18
CA PRO A 50 27.57 -5.58 8.86
C PRO A 50 26.79 -6.52 7.93
N ASP A 51 25.85 -5.94 7.18
CA ASP A 51 25.05 -6.65 6.17
C ASP A 51 25.37 -6.10 4.78
N TYR A 52 24.96 -4.85 4.50
CA TYR A 52 25.31 -4.14 3.27
C TYR A 52 25.57 -2.65 3.52
N ASP A 53 26.40 -2.07 2.66
CA ASP A 53 26.67 -0.63 2.55
C ASP A 53 26.33 -0.20 1.12
N ARG A 54 25.51 0.85 1.00
CA ARG A 54 25.11 1.42 -0.29
C ARG A 54 25.26 2.94 -0.26
N ALA A 55 25.98 3.45 -1.25
CA ALA A 55 26.01 4.87 -1.55
C ALA A 55 24.80 5.24 -2.43
N SER A 56 24.24 6.42 -2.18
CA SER A 56 23.10 6.98 -2.90
C SER A 56 23.35 8.47 -3.21
N LEU A 57 22.34 9.16 -3.73
CA LEU A 57 22.43 10.59 -4.00
C LEU A 57 22.36 11.43 -2.72
N LEU A 58 21.67 10.95 -1.68
CA LEU A 58 21.55 11.62 -0.38
C LEU A 58 22.67 11.25 0.61
N GLY A 59 23.38 10.14 0.42
CA GLY A 59 24.54 9.80 1.24
C GLY A 59 24.85 8.30 1.25
N HIS A 60 24.99 7.74 2.46
CA HIS A 60 25.27 6.32 2.67
C HIS A 60 24.17 5.66 3.51
N HIS A 61 23.89 4.40 3.20
CA HIS A 61 22.93 3.55 3.89
C HIS A 61 23.64 2.31 4.39
N TYR A 62 23.76 2.20 5.71
CA TYR A 62 24.41 1.07 6.37
C TYR A 62 23.36 0.14 6.94
N SER A 63 23.29 -1.10 6.48
CA SER A 63 22.46 -2.16 7.03
C SER A 63 23.29 -3.12 7.86
N PHE A 64 22.66 -3.68 8.89
CA PHE A 64 23.24 -4.59 9.85
C PHE A 64 22.26 -5.70 10.22
N ARG A 65 22.77 -6.91 10.47
CA ARG A 65 22.02 -8.02 11.07
C ARG A 65 22.17 -7.99 12.59
N GLN A 66 21.11 -8.32 13.32
CA GLN A 66 21.21 -8.45 14.77
C GLN A 66 21.92 -9.74 15.18
N LEU A 67 22.83 -9.64 16.15
CA LEU A 67 23.51 -10.76 16.79
C LEU A 67 22.98 -11.00 18.21
N VAL A 68 22.90 -12.28 18.59
CA VAL A 68 22.73 -12.73 19.98
C VAL A 68 23.77 -13.80 20.26
N LYS A 69 24.55 -13.63 21.34
CA LYS A 69 25.71 -14.50 21.68
C LYS A 69 26.69 -14.71 20.51
N GLY A 70 26.84 -13.70 19.65
CA GLY A 70 27.73 -13.75 18.47
C GLY A 70 27.14 -14.43 17.23
N LEU A 71 25.89 -14.92 17.29
CA LEU A 71 25.21 -15.56 16.16
C LEU A 71 24.11 -14.67 15.59
N PRO A 72 23.91 -14.69 14.26
CA PRO A 72 22.86 -13.90 13.61
C PRO A 72 21.46 -14.41 13.93
N VAL A 73 20.53 -13.47 14.03
CA VAL A 73 19.09 -13.75 14.16
C VAL A 73 18.43 -13.62 12.78
N ALA A 74 17.70 -14.64 12.36
CA ALA A 74 16.96 -14.63 11.10
C ALA A 74 15.97 -13.46 11.04
N THR A 75 15.80 -12.88 9.86
CA THR A 75 14.84 -11.81 9.52
C THR A 75 14.98 -10.48 10.28
N ILE A 76 15.96 -10.34 11.19
CA ILE A 76 16.16 -9.11 11.96
C ILE A 76 17.29 -8.26 11.39
N GLN A 77 16.93 -7.06 10.94
CA GLN A 77 17.85 -6.07 10.40
C GLN A 77 17.65 -4.69 11.05
N ALA A 78 18.72 -3.91 11.03
CA ALA A 78 18.71 -2.52 11.40
C ALA A 78 19.57 -1.73 10.41
N ALA A 79 19.08 -0.59 9.96
CA ALA A 79 19.76 0.28 9.02
C ALA A 79 19.77 1.73 9.49
N VAL A 80 20.84 2.44 9.18
CA VAL A 80 20.98 3.88 9.38
C VAL A 80 21.39 4.55 8.07
N SER A 81 20.65 5.59 7.69
CA SER A 81 20.97 6.47 6.57
C SER A 81 21.68 7.71 7.08
N VAL A 82 22.82 8.01 6.48
CA VAL A 82 23.73 9.09 6.85
C VAL A 82 23.96 9.98 5.64
N ASP A 83 23.91 11.28 5.81
CA ASP A 83 24.14 12.23 4.71
C ASP A 83 25.64 12.33 4.35
N LYS A 84 25.95 13.06 3.28
CA LYS A 84 27.33 13.30 2.82
C LYS A 84 28.22 14.01 3.85
N THR A 85 27.65 14.59 4.91
CA THR A 85 28.38 15.26 6.00
C THR A 85 28.56 14.37 7.23
N GLY A 86 28.06 13.13 7.19
CA GLY A 86 28.13 12.19 8.31
C GLY A 86 26.96 12.32 9.31
N LYS A 87 25.92 13.12 9.02
CA LYS A 87 24.75 13.23 9.91
C LYS A 87 23.74 12.12 9.65
N PRO A 88 23.28 11.40 10.68
CA PRO A 88 22.20 10.45 10.50
C PRO A 88 20.90 11.22 10.27
N TRP A 89 20.08 10.75 9.33
CA TRP A 89 18.78 11.36 9.03
C TRP A 89 17.61 10.37 9.03
N ARG A 90 17.88 9.07 9.00
CA ARG A 90 16.85 8.02 9.08
C ARG A 90 17.40 6.75 9.71
N ILE A 91 16.57 6.09 10.49
CA ILE A 91 16.79 4.74 11.02
C ILE A 91 15.61 3.88 10.59
N TYR A 92 15.91 2.66 10.15
CA TYR A 92 14.93 1.64 9.84
C TYR A 92 15.31 0.35 10.56
N HIS A 93 14.45 -0.25 11.38
CA HIS A 93 14.81 -1.52 12.04
C HIS A 93 13.60 -2.31 12.55
N ASN A 94 13.71 -3.64 12.54
CA ASN A 94 12.82 -4.54 13.29
C ASN A 94 13.55 -5.20 14.48
N SER A 95 14.73 -4.69 14.84
CA SER A 95 15.55 -5.18 15.96
C SER A 95 14.99 -4.81 17.33
N ARG A 96 15.21 -5.67 18.31
CA ARG A 96 14.80 -5.48 19.72
C ARG A 96 15.87 -6.06 20.65
N PRO A 97 16.00 -5.60 21.91
CA PRO A 97 16.86 -6.26 22.89
C PRO A 97 16.38 -7.69 23.19
N LEU A 98 16.98 -8.67 22.49
CA LEU A 98 16.63 -10.09 22.61
C LEU A 98 17.68 -10.82 23.44
N GLN A 99 17.24 -11.81 24.21
CA GLN A 99 18.10 -12.68 25.00
C GLN A 99 17.71 -14.13 24.76
N SER A 100 18.70 -15.03 24.80
CA SER A 100 18.47 -16.48 24.78
C SER A 100 19.24 -17.12 25.94
N SER A 101 18.57 -18.00 26.70
CA SER A 101 19.21 -18.82 27.72
C SER A 101 20.09 -19.89 27.10
N GLU A 102 19.67 -20.46 25.97
CA GLU A 102 20.35 -21.54 25.26
C GLU A 102 21.59 -21.04 24.49
N PRO A 103 22.67 -21.84 24.39
CA PRO A 103 23.75 -21.59 23.44
C PRO A 103 23.24 -21.77 21.99
N GLY A 104 24.04 -21.39 21.00
CA GLY A 104 23.77 -21.74 19.61
C GLY A 104 23.90 -23.24 19.34
N CYS A 105 23.32 -23.70 18.23
CA CYS A 105 23.50 -25.09 17.79
C CYS A 105 24.97 -25.39 17.44
N ASP A 106 25.35 -26.66 17.50
CA ASP A 106 26.60 -27.15 16.93
C ASP A 106 26.44 -27.29 15.40
N ALA A 107 27.09 -26.41 14.64
CA ALA A 107 27.05 -26.41 13.18
C ALA A 107 28.02 -27.43 12.53
N GLY A 108 28.63 -28.34 13.30
CA GLY A 108 29.49 -29.41 12.78
C GLY A 108 28.73 -30.55 12.07
N GLY A 109 27.40 -30.61 12.20
CA GLY A 109 26.54 -31.62 11.56
C GLY A 109 26.03 -31.24 10.17
N ASN A 110 25.12 -32.05 9.63
CA ASN A 110 24.40 -31.77 8.37
C ASN A 110 22.87 -31.86 8.60
N LEU A 111 22.08 -31.42 7.61
CA LEU A 111 20.63 -31.50 7.61
C LEU A 111 20.09 -32.58 6.64
N ASP A 112 20.90 -33.59 6.33
CA ASP A 112 20.59 -34.56 5.27
C ASP A 112 19.27 -35.28 5.54
N SER A 113 19.02 -35.73 6.77
CA SER A 113 17.78 -36.43 7.15
C SER A 113 16.53 -35.59 6.91
N LEU A 114 16.55 -34.30 7.30
CA LEU A 114 15.42 -33.39 7.08
C LEU A 114 15.22 -33.14 5.58
N ILE A 115 16.31 -32.96 4.84
CA ILE A 115 16.25 -32.72 3.40
C ILE A 115 15.76 -33.96 2.65
N GLU A 116 16.15 -35.17 3.07
CA GLU A 116 15.61 -36.42 2.55
C GLU A 116 14.12 -36.56 2.85
N GLU A 117 13.66 -36.17 4.04
CA GLU A 117 12.23 -36.15 4.38
C GLU A 117 11.45 -35.18 3.49
N LEU A 118 11.96 -33.96 3.29
CA LEU A 118 11.35 -32.96 2.41
C LEU A 118 11.32 -33.44 0.94
N ARG A 119 12.38 -34.10 0.48
CA ARG A 119 12.41 -34.74 -0.85
C ARG A 119 11.40 -35.88 -0.97
N ALA A 120 11.26 -36.71 0.06
CA ALA A 120 10.26 -37.76 0.11
C ALA A 120 8.82 -37.19 0.11
N ALA A 121 8.63 -35.98 0.64
CA ALA A 121 7.39 -35.22 0.57
C ALA A 121 7.14 -34.52 -0.79
N GLY A 122 8.07 -34.63 -1.74
CA GLY A 122 7.93 -34.16 -3.12
C GLY A 122 8.69 -32.87 -3.47
N SER A 123 9.51 -32.34 -2.56
CA SER A 123 10.33 -31.15 -2.84
C SER A 123 11.63 -31.51 -3.54
N GLU A 124 11.96 -30.89 -4.68
CA GLU A 124 13.31 -31.00 -5.24
C GLU A 124 14.21 -29.95 -4.58
N ILE A 125 15.05 -30.38 -3.63
CA ILE A 125 15.87 -29.48 -2.80
C ILE A 125 17.34 -29.84 -2.92
N ASP A 126 18.16 -28.87 -3.28
CA ASP A 126 19.61 -28.96 -3.44
C ASP A 126 20.33 -28.07 -2.40
N PRO A 127 21.01 -28.65 -1.39
CA PRO A 127 21.78 -27.89 -0.41
C PRO A 127 22.91 -27.07 -1.05
N GLN A 128 23.06 -25.84 -0.59
CA GLN A 128 24.08 -24.88 -1.02
C GLN A 128 24.98 -24.47 0.15
N GLY A 129 26.29 -24.68 0.03
CA GLY A 129 27.25 -24.30 1.06
C GLY A 129 27.10 -25.10 2.37
N ALA A 130 27.77 -24.62 3.42
CA ALA A 130 27.79 -25.29 4.72
C ALA A 130 26.59 -24.90 5.61
N VAL A 131 26.26 -25.78 6.56
CA VAL A 131 25.33 -25.49 7.65
C VAL A 131 25.97 -24.47 8.60
N GLU A 132 25.19 -23.49 9.04
CA GLU A 132 25.62 -22.45 9.99
C GLU A 132 24.72 -22.40 11.23
N ALA A 133 25.28 -22.01 12.38
CA ALA A 133 24.50 -21.77 13.60
C ALA A 133 23.86 -20.37 13.56
N TRP A 134 22.56 -20.33 13.78
CA TRP A 134 21.72 -19.12 13.75
C TRP A 134 20.74 -19.13 14.92
N TYR A 135 20.02 -18.03 15.11
CA TYR A 135 18.81 -18.01 15.91
C TYR A 135 17.59 -17.80 15.02
N TRP A 136 16.57 -18.62 15.21
CA TRP A 136 15.24 -18.43 14.64
C TRP A 136 14.33 -17.74 15.65
N ARG A 137 13.47 -16.85 15.17
CA ARG A 137 12.54 -16.09 16.02
C ARG A 137 11.17 -16.75 16.01
N ASP A 138 10.71 -17.18 17.18
CA ASP A 138 9.35 -17.69 17.40
C ASP A 138 8.62 -16.76 18.39
N GLY A 139 7.83 -15.83 17.84
CA GLY A 139 7.27 -14.70 18.61
C GLY A 139 8.36 -13.82 19.22
N ASP A 140 8.35 -13.70 20.55
CA ASP A 140 9.39 -12.99 21.32
C ASP A 140 10.51 -13.90 21.81
N THR A 141 10.47 -15.20 21.49
CA THR A 141 11.47 -16.18 21.91
C THR A 141 12.50 -16.44 20.81
N LEU A 142 13.76 -16.60 21.20
CA LEU A 142 14.83 -17.03 20.31
C LEU A 142 15.14 -18.51 20.47
N VAL A 143 14.97 -19.25 19.38
CA VAL A 143 15.26 -20.68 19.28
C VAL A 143 16.60 -20.86 18.56
N PRO A 144 17.60 -21.53 19.15
CA PRO A 144 18.80 -21.92 18.43
C PRO A 144 18.44 -22.75 17.19
N ALA A 145 19.02 -22.40 16.03
CA ALA A 145 18.71 -23.02 14.75
C ALA A 145 19.97 -23.36 13.95
N LEU A 146 19.87 -24.43 13.16
CA LEU A 146 20.80 -24.72 12.07
C LEU A 146 20.23 -24.11 10.79
N ARG A 147 21.05 -23.37 10.04
CA ARG A 147 20.67 -22.76 8.75
C ARG A 147 21.41 -23.43 7.61
N GLN A 148 20.68 -23.92 6.61
CA GLN A 148 21.21 -24.42 5.35
C GLN A 148 20.62 -23.58 4.22
N ARG A 149 21.49 -23.02 3.36
CA ARG A 149 20.99 -22.43 2.10
C ARG A 149 20.62 -23.59 1.18
N VAL A 150 19.52 -23.47 0.46
CA VAL A 150 19.02 -24.50 -0.46
C VAL A 150 18.53 -23.84 -1.74
N ARG A 151 18.70 -24.55 -2.86
CA ARG A 151 18.04 -24.27 -4.13
C ARG A 151 16.88 -25.24 -4.25
N GLU A 152 15.68 -24.74 -4.43
CA GLU A 152 14.45 -25.51 -4.55
C GLU A 152 13.91 -25.43 -5.96
N HIS A 153 13.45 -26.54 -6.48
CA HIS A 153 12.82 -26.63 -7.78
C HIS A 153 11.46 -27.31 -7.59
N GLN A 154 10.45 -26.80 -8.28
CA GLN A 154 9.13 -27.44 -8.29
C GLN A 154 8.97 -28.14 -9.62
N ALA A 155 8.50 -29.39 -9.58
CA ALA A 155 8.21 -30.14 -10.79
C ALA A 155 7.21 -29.35 -11.67
N GLY A 156 7.63 -29.00 -12.89
CA GLY A 156 6.85 -28.20 -13.84
C GLY A 156 7.00 -26.68 -13.71
N ASN A 157 7.85 -26.19 -12.80
CA ASN A 157 8.31 -24.80 -12.77
C ASN A 157 9.75 -24.75 -13.26
N ALA A 158 10.06 -23.93 -14.26
CA ALA A 158 11.42 -23.80 -14.79
C ALA A 158 12.34 -22.97 -13.88
N LYS A 159 11.77 -22.15 -12.98
CA LYS A 159 12.53 -21.28 -12.06
C LYS A 159 12.84 -22.00 -10.76
N ALA A 160 14.10 -21.96 -10.35
CA ALA A 160 14.51 -22.38 -9.02
C ALA A 160 14.33 -21.24 -8.00
N THR A 161 13.87 -21.57 -6.80
CA THR A 161 13.80 -20.62 -5.67
C THR A 161 14.98 -20.87 -4.74
N TYR A 162 15.65 -19.82 -4.30
CA TYR A 162 16.78 -19.93 -3.37
C TYR A 162 16.35 -19.47 -1.98
N VAL A 163 16.49 -20.37 -1.00
CA VAL A 163 15.90 -20.23 0.33
C VAL A 163 16.95 -20.56 1.40
N GLN A 164 16.87 -19.89 2.54
CA GLN A 164 17.53 -20.26 3.78
C GLN A 164 16.57 -21.13 4.60
N LEU A 165 16.85 -22.44 4.68
CA LEU A 165 16.13 -23.40 5.51
C LEU A 165 16.68 -23.36 6.93
N PHE A 166 15.80 -23.15 7.92
CA PHE A 166 16.13 -23.17 9.34
C PHE A 166 15.54 -24.42 10.00
N ALA A 167 16.37 -25.15 10.75
CA ALA A 167 16.00 -26.38 11.43
C ALA A 167 16.39 -26.35 12.91
N SER A 168 15.78 -27.23 13.72
CA SER A 168 16.16 -27.46 15.11
C SER A 168 17.61 -27.95 15.23
N CYS A 169 18.25 -27.76 16.40
CA CYS A 169 19.67 -28.15 16.58
C CYS A 169 19.96 -29.64 16.38
N ASP A 170 18.98 -30.51 16.54
CA ASP A 170 19.10 -31.94 16.25
C ASP A 170 18.85 -32.28 14.77
N GLY A 171 18.55 -31.27 13.95
CA GLY A 171 18.29 -31.40 12.52
C GLY A 171 17.01 -32.15 12.18
N SER A 172 16.12 -32.41 13.15
CA SER A 172 14.94 -33.27 12.95
C SER A 172 13.68 -32.52 12.52
N ARG A 173 13.64 -31.19 12.69
CA ARG A 173 12.43 -30.40 12.46
C ARG A 173 12.73 -29.07 11.80
N GLU A 174 12.01 -28.75 10.74
CA GLU A 174 11.99 -27.41 10.15
C GLU A 174 11.39 -26.39 11.12
N LEU A 175 12.08 -25.27 11.32
CA LEU A 175 11.63 -24.11 12.09
C LEU A 175 11.05 -23.02 11.21
N GLY A 176 11.58 -22.88 9.99
CA GLY A 176 11.05 -21.97 8.98
C GLY A 176 12.01 -21.70 7.84
N ARG A 177 11.61 -20.80 6.96
CA ARG A 177 12.27 -20.46 5.70
C ARG A 177 12.34 -18.96 5.51
N TRP A 178 13.36 -18.51 4.79
CA TRP A 178 13.51 -17.11 4.38
C TRP A 178 14.20 -17.03 3.03
N MET A 179 13.86 -16.05 2.19
CA MET A 179 14.52 -15.90 0.90
C MET A 179 16.03 -15.69 1.08
N ASP A 180 16.81 -16.31 0.21
CA ASP A 180 18.26 -16.17 0.25
C ASP A 180 18.72 -14.85 -0.38
N ALA A 181 19.90 -14.40 0.02
CA ALA A 181 20.50 -13.16 -0.49
C ALA A 181 21.11 -13.39 -1.87
N ALA A 182 20.57 -12.71 -2.89
CA ALA A 182 21.13 -12.72 -4.23
C ALA A 182 22.33 -11.77 -4.38
N SER A 183 23.28 -12.13 -5.25
CA SER A 183 24.49 -11.35 -5.45
C SER A 183 24.23 -10.15 -6.38
N THR A 184 24.54 -8.94 -5.90
CA THR A 184 24.53 -7.72 -6.73
C THR A 184 25.81 -7.50 -7.52
N ARG A 185 26.76 -8.45 -7.50
CA ARG A 185 28.02 -8.38 -8.26
C ARG A 185 27.88 -9.05 -9.63
N ALA A 186 28.52 -8.47 -10.64
CA ALA A 186 28.58 -9.07 -11.96
C ALA A 186 29.40 -10.37 -11.91
N SER A 187 28.83 -11.46 -12.40
CA SER A 187 29.48 -12.77 -12.51
C SER A 187 30.46 -12.84 -13.69
N ARG A 188 30.27 -12.00 -14.70
CA ARG A 188 31.09 -11.93 -15.92
C ARG A 188 31.59 -10.50 -16.16
N THR A 189 32.77 -10.39 -16.74
CA THR A 189 33.25 -9.10 -17.24
C THR A 189 32.33 -8.65 -18.38
N ALA A 190 31.92 -7.38 -18.36
CA ALA A 190 31.09 -6.85 -19.43
C ALA A 190 31.93 -6.61 -20.68
N GLU A 191 31.36 -6.91 -21.85
CA GLU A 191 31.99 -6.60 -23.12
C GLU A 191 31.96 -5.09 -23.39
N ALA A 192 32.86 -4.61 -24.24
CA ALA A 192 33.04 -3.16 -24.45
C ALA A 192 31.88 -2.50 -25.19
N GLY A 193 31.17 -3.24 -26.07
CA GLY A 193 30.17 -2.65 -26.96
C GLY A 193 30.78 -1.58 -27.89
N ASP A 194 31.94 -1.88 -28.46
CA ASP A 194 32.83 -0.92 -29.13
C ASP A 194 32.45 -0.60 -30.58
N VAL A 195 31.43 -1.28 -31.13
CA VAL A 195 30.89 -1.01 -32.47
C VAL A 195 29.43 -0.59 -32.37
N VAL A 196 29.01 0.34 -33.24
CA VAL A 196 27.62 0.77 -33.33
C VAL A 196 27.02 0.30 -34.65
N VAL A 197 25.90 -0.41 -34.59
CA VAL A 197 25.08 -0.78 -35.75
C VAL A 197 23.79 0.05 -35.79
N GLU A 198 23.12 0.09 -36.95
CA GLU A 198 21.78 0.68 -37.06
C GLU A 198 20.73 -0.42 -36.91
N ALA A 199 19.79 -0.26 -35.99
CA ALA A 199 18.74 -1.22 -35.69
C ALA A 199 17.33 -0.67 -35.93
N ARG A 200 16.35 -1.57 -35.95
CA ARG A 200 14.92 -1.26 -35.95
C ARG A 200 14.31 -1.84 -34.68
N VAL A 201 13.47 -1.07 -33.98
CA VAL A 201 12.92 -1.41 -32.66
C VAL A 201 11.47 -0.90 -32.51
N PHE A 202 10.75 -1.42 -31.52
CA PHE A 202 9.52 -0.80 -31.02
C PHE A 202 9.85 0.17 -29.89
N ASP A 203 9.56 1.45 -30.06
CA ASP A 203 9.68 2.48 -29.02
C ASP A 203 8.70 3.64 -29.33
N PRO A 204 7.51 3.71 -28.72
CA PRO A 204 6.89 2.71 -27.86
C PRO A 204 6.40 1.47 -28.64
N ASP A 205 5.63 0.61 -27.98
CA ASP A 205 4.98 -0.55 -28.60
C ASP A 205 4.13 -0.18 -29.84
N PRO A 206 3.84 -1.15 -30.74
CA PRO A 206 3.12 -0.90 -31.99
C PRO A 206 1.73 -0.28 -31.83
N ARG A 207 0.94 -0.70 -30.83
CA ARG A 207 -0.41 -0.17 -30.59
C ARG A 207 -0.33 1.31 -30.25
N THR A 208 0.59 1.66 -29.37
CA THR A 208 0.82 3.04 -28.96
C THR A 208 1.36 3.87 -30.11
N GLN A 209 2.39 3.39 -30.80
CA GLN A 209 3.03 4.13 -31.89
C GLN A 209 2.07 4.40 -33.06
N LEU A 210 1.19 3.45 -33.39
CA LEU A 210 0.17 3.59 -34.42
C LEU A 210 -1.13 4.25 -33.92
N GLN A 211 -1.27 4.44 -32.61
CA GLN A 211 -2.52 4.86 -31.94
C GLN A 211 -3.74 4.01 -32.32
N ASP A 212 -3.54 2.68 -32.43
CA ASP A 212 -4.56 1.74 -32.89
C ASP A 212 -4.95 0.73 -31.81
N ALA A 213 -6.12 0.96 -31.18
CA ALA A 213 -6.66 0.06 -30.15
C ALA A 213 -7.20 -1.26 -30.70
N SER A 214 -7.42 -1.35 -32.02
CA SER A 214 -7.91 -2.56 -32.69
C SER A 214 -6.81 -3.53 -33.07
N LEU A 215 -5.55 -3.11 -32.98
CA LEU A 215 -4.40 -3.95 -33.31
C LEU A 215 -4.23 -5.05 -32.25
N VAL A 216 -4.43 -6.30 -32.68
CA VAL A 216 -4.31 -7.50 -31.86
C VAL A 216 -3.21 -8.36 -32.45
N TRP A 217 -2.31 -8.83 -31.60
CA TRP A 217 -1.22 -9.70 -31.99
C TRP A 217 -1.73 -11.05 -32.49
N HIS A 218 -1.11 -11.54 -33.57
CA HIS A 218 -1.18 -12.92 -34.06
C HIS A 218 0.04 -13.18 -34.95
N ASP A 219 0.34 -14.46 -35.22
CA ASP A 219 1.56 -14.86 -35.96
C ASP A 219 1.65 -14.21 -37.35
N GLU A 220 0.53 -14.11 -38.08
CA GLU A 220 0.50 -13.52 -39.43
C GLU A 220 0.33 -11.99 -39.44
N LEU A 221 0.43 -11.32 -38.29
CA LEU A 221 0.23 -9.87 -38.20
C LEU A 221 1.41 -9.14 -38.83
N VAL A 222 1.15 -8.48 -39.96
CA VAL A 222 2.11 -7.60 -40.63
C VAL A 222 1.90 -6.16 -40.16
N LEU A 223 2.93 -5.57 -39.58
CA LEU A 223 2.92 -4.17 -39.15
C LEU A 223 3.45 -3.24 -40.24
N ALA A 224 2.85 -2.06 -40.35
CA ALA A 224 3.37 -1.00 -41.21
C ALA A 224 4.72 -0.47 -40.68
N ASP A 225 5.58 0.04 -41.56
CA ASP A 225 6.87 0.64 -41.17
C ASP A 225 6.74 1.74 -40.10
N ALA A 226 5.60 2.43 -40.05
CA ALA A 226 5.32 3.46 -39.04
C ALA A 226 5.25 2.94 -37.60
N ALA A 227 5.09 1.62 -37.40
CA ALA A 227 5.11 0.99 -36.08
C ALA A 227 6.52 0.93 -35.48
N TYR A 228 7.57 1.10 -36.28
CA TYR A 228 8.95 0.94 -35.87
C TYR A 228 9.67 2.29 -35.78
N GLN A 229 10.55 2.41 -34.78
CA GLN A 229 11.67 3.35 -34.88
C GLN A 229 12.79 2.67 -35.67
N ASP A 230 13.27 3.33 -36.72
CA ASP A 230 14.27 2.79 -37.64
C ASP A 230 15.59 3.59 -37.56
N ARG A 231 16.70 2.91 -37.86
CA ARG A 231 18.07 3.46 -37.77
C ARG A 231 18.45 3.95 -36.37
N VAL A 232 18.00 3.22 -35.35
CA VAL A 232 18.38 3.48 -33.97
C VAL A 232 19.82 3.00 -33.74
N PRO A 233 20.73 3.83 -33.19
CA PRO A 233 22.10 3.40 -32.93
C PRO A 233 22.14 2.38 -31.80
N LEU A 234 22.74 1.22 -32.08
CA LEU A 234 22.82 0.10 -31.15
C LEU A 234 24.29 -0.30 -30.91
N PRO A 235 24.87 -0.01 -29.73
CA PRO A 235 26.21 -0.48 -29.37
C PRO A 235 26.23 -2.00 -29.24
N VAL A 236 27.16 -2.68 -29.90
CA VAL A 236 27.33 -4.13 -29.95
C VAL A 236 28.81 -4.49 -29.90
N THR A 237 29.12 -5.76 -29.68
CA THR A 237 30.50 -6.26 -29.62
C THR A 237 30.82 -7.06 -30.87
N LEU A 238 31.96 -6.78 -31.52
CA LEU A 238 32.48 -7.58 -32.63
C LEU A 238 33.43 -8.65 -32.11
N GLN A 239 33.02 -9.92 -32.15
CA GLN A 239 33.82 -11.05 -31.69
C GLN A 239 33.80 -12.18 -32.71
N GLY A 240 34.97 -12.73 -33.05
CA GLY A 240 35.07 -13.83 -34.01
C GLY A 240 34.53 -13.50 -35.41
N GLY A 241 34.55 -12.22 -35.81
CA GLY A 241 34.00 -11.76 -37.09
C GLY A 241 32.46 -11.61 -37.10
N ARG A 242 31.80 -11.71 -35.95
CA ARG A 242 30.34 -11.54 -35.81
C ARG A 242 30.02 -10.42 -34.81
N TYR A 243 29.01 -9.63 -35.14
CA TYR A 243 28.39 -8.65 -34.27
C TYR A 243 27.42 -9.37 -33.33
N LEU A 244 27.66 -9.25 -32.03
CA LEU A 244 26.89 -9.88 -30.96
C LEU A 244 26.11 -8.81 -30.19
N LEU A 245 24.87 -9.13 -29.79
CA LEU A 245 24.05 -8.31 -28.91
C LEU A 245 24.56 -8.38 -27.47
N SER A 246 25.74 -7.80 -27.25
CA SER A 246 26.42 -7.74 -25.97
C SER A 246 27.21 -6.44 -25.87
N GLY A 247 27.15 -5.82 -24.69
CA GLY A 247 27.86 -4.58 -24.38
C GLY A 247 28.01 -4.35 -22.88
N PRO A 248 28.30 -3.12 -22.45
CA PRO A 248 28.61 -2.81 -21.07
C PRO A 248 27.40 -2.87 -20.12
N HIS A 249 26.18 -2.88 -20.67
CA HIS A 249 24.93 -2.74 -19.94
C HIS A 249 23.95 -3.90 -20.14
N ALA A 250 23.99 -4.56 -21.30
CA ALA A 250 23.11 -5.68 -21.59
C ALA A 250 23.87 -6.78 -22.33
N ARG A 251 23.35 -8.00 -22.27
CA ARG A 251 23.82 -9.13 -23.08
C ARG A 251 22.69 -10.11 -23.31
N VAL A 252 22.41 -10.42 -24.57
CA VAL A 252 21.48 -11.50 -24.93
C VAL A 252 22.16 -12.85 -24.68
N VAL A 253 21.45 -13.75 -24.01
CA VAL A 253 21.89 -15.10 -23.71
C VAL A 253 20.80 -16.10 -24.08
N ASP A 254 21.20 -17.37 -24.15
CA ASP A 254 20.32 -18.53 -24.30
C ASP A 254 20.65 -19.42 -23.10
N ALA A 255 19.85 -19.29 -22.05
CA ALA A 255 20.12 -19.85 -20.72
C ALA A 255 19.01 -20.77 -20.23
N MET A 256 17.82 -20.66 -20.82
CA MET A 256 16.67 -21.51 -20.53
C MET A 256 16.12 -22.12 -21.82
N GLU A 257 15.56 -23.33 -21.72
CA GLU A 257 14.89 -23.96 -22.85
C GLU A 257 13.75 -23.08 -23.38
N PRO A 258 13.47 -23.09 -24.70
CA PRO A 258 14.18 -23.84 -25.75
C PRO A 258 15.56 -23.28 -26.12
N ASP A 259 16.51 -24.17 -26.42
CA ASP A 259 17.89 -23.84 -26.86
C ASP A 259 17.93 -23.00 -28.14
N THR A 260 17.85 -21.71 -27.87
CA THR A 260 17.55 -20.51 -28.64
C THR A 260 18.72 -19.67 -29.15
N ALA A 261 19.74 -20.18 -29.85
CA ALA A 261 20.97 -19.41 -30.14
C ALA A 261 20.75 -17.91 -30.44
N PRO A 262 21.36 -16.98 -29.67
CA PRO A 262 21.12 -15.54 -29.79
C PRO A 262 21.47 -14.98 -31.17
N PHE A 263 20.71 -13.97 -31.61
CA PHE A 263 20.92 -13.30 -32.87
C PHE A 263 22.33 -12.70 -32.97
N SER A 264 22.98 -12.98 -34.09
CA SER A 264 24.26 -12.39 -34.47
C SER A 264 24.36 -12.32 -35.99
N SER A 265 25.21 -11.42 -36.48
CA SER A 265 25.43 -11.22 -37.92
C SER A 265 26.91 -10.99 -38.22
N ASP A 266 27.39 -11.32 -39.41
CA ASP A 266 28.70 -10.87 -39.93
C ASP A 266 28.59 -9.56 -40.76
N ASP A 267 27.36 -9.11 -41.04
CA ASP A 267 27.04 -7.83 -41.69
C ASP A 267 26.44 -6.84 -40.67
N PRO A 268 27.06 -5.66 -40.45
CA PRO A 268 26.53 -4.64 -39.54
C PRO A 268 25.21 -4.00 -40.01
N GLN A 269 24.78 -4.22 -41.26
CA GLN A 269 23.50 -3.72 -41.78
C GLN A 269 22.32 -4.67 -41.54
N ALA A 270 22.56 -5.88 -41.02
CA ALA A 270 21.52 -6.90 -40.84
C ALA A 270 20.61 -6.69 -39.61
N PHE A 271 20.81 -5.62 -38.83
CA PHE A 271 20.11 -5.37 -37.56
C PHE A 271 18.79 -4.60 -37.72
N ARG A 272 18.39 -4.27 -38.95
CA ARG A 272 17.12 -3.58 -39.27
C ARG A 272 16.01 -4.59 -39.60
N LEU A 273 15.80 -5.54 -38.70
CA LEU A 273 14.80 -6.60 -38.81
C LEU A 273 13.38 -6.11 -38.49
N THR A 274 12.35 -6.82 -38.96
CA THR A 274 10.96 -6.62 -38.51
C THR A 274 10.55 -7.74 -37.55
N ARG A 275 9.39 -7.61 -36.89
CA ARG A 275 8.89 -8.65 -35.97
C ARG A 275 8.73 -10.04 -36.61
N ASP A 276 8.66 -10.09 -37.95
CA ASP A 276 8.56 -11.34 -38.72
C ASP A 276 9.87 -12.15 -38.67
N ASP A 277 10.99 -11.51 -38.31
CA ASP A 277 12.29 -12.14 -38.10
C ASP A 277 12.50 -12.47 -36.62
N ARG A 278 12.87 -13.70 -36.32
CA ARG A 278 13.17 -14.15 -34.94
C ARG A 278 14.19 -13.26 -34.22
N GLY A 279 15.20 -12.76 -34.93
CA GLY A 279 16.25 -11.90 -34.36
C GLY A 279 15.75 -10.52 -33.90
N PHE A 280 14.55 -10.10 -34.29
CA PHE A 280 13.98 -8.83 -33.87
C PHE A 280 13.74 -8.77 -32.36
N ALA A 281 13.22 -9.85 -31.76
CA ALA A 281 12.99 -9.94 -30.32
C ALA A 281 14.28 -9.67 -29.53
N ASP A 282 15.40 -10.30 -29.92
CA ASP A 282 16.72 -10.09 -29.32
C ASP A 282 17.18 -8.64 -29.44
N ILE A 283 17.03 -8.04 -30.63
CA ILE A 283 17.44 -6.65 -30.89
C ILE A 283 16.62 -5.68 -30.03
N ASN A 284 15.30 -5.86 -29.99
CA ASN A 284 14.38 -5.01 -29.25
C ASN A 284 14.64 -5.08 -27.74
N ALA A 285 14.75 -6.29 -27.19
CA ALA A 285 14.99 -6.53 -25.78
C ALA A 285 16.38 -6.02 -25.34
N TYR A 286 17.41 -6.28 -26.15
CA TYR A 286 18.76 -5.75 -25.91
C TYR A 286 18.80 -4.22 -25.90
N TYR A 287 18.14 -3.57 -26.86
CA TYR A 287 18.06 -2.12 -26.95
C TYR A 287 17.43 -1.50 -25.69
N HIS A 288 16.28 -2.02 -25.24
CA HIS A 288 15.57 -1.46 -24.09
C HIS A 288 16.29 -1.72 -22.77
N LEU A 289 16.90 -2.89 -22.58
CA LEU A 289 17.69 -3.17 -21.37
C LEU A 289 18.96 -2.29 -21.30
N ASP A 290 19.66 -2.11 -22.43
CA ASP A 290 20.79 -1.18 -22.52
C ASP A 290 20.35 0.27 -22.24
N LEU A 291 19.22 0.69 -22.82
CA LEU A 291 18.63 2.01 -22.60
C LEU A 291 18.25 2.25 -21.14
N ALA A 292 17.61 1.28 -20.49
CA ALA A 292 17.20 1.37 -19.10
C ALA A 292 18.39 1.46 -18.14
N GLN A 293 19.45 0.66 -18.38
CA GLN A 293 20.71 0.78 -17.65
C GLN A 293 21.38 2.15 -17.85
N ARG A 294 21.45 2.65 -19.08
CA ARG A 294 22.00 4.00 -19.34
C ARG A 294 21.16 5.09 -18.66
N HIS A 295 19.84 4.92 -18.63
CA HIS A 295 18.92 5.85 -17.98
C HIS A 295 19.23 6.00 -16.49
N ILE A 296 19.29 4.91 -15.72
CA ILE A 296 19.59 5.01 -14.28
C ILE A 296 20.97 5.60 -14.00
N LYS A 297 21.95 5.37 -14.89
CA LYS A 297 23.29 5.99 -14.79
C LYS A 297 23.21 7.49 -15.04
N LYS A 298 22.44 7.93 -16.03
CA LYS A 298 22.14 9.36 -16.28
C LYS A 298 21.41 10.01 -15.11
N LEU A 299 20.56 9.26 -14.40
CA LEU A 299 19.92 9.72 -13.17
C LEU A 299 20.92 9.91 -12.02
N GLY A 300 22.12 9.37 -12.10
CA GLY A 300 23.20 9.52 -11.11
C GLY A 300 23.57 8.23 -10.39
N PHE A 301 22.83 7.13 -10.61
CA PHE A 301 23.07 5.82 -10.00
C PHE A 301 24.14 5.01 -10.74
N THR A 302 25.28 5.64 -11.03
CA THR A 302 26.32 5.12 -11.93
C THR A 302 26.91 3.77 -11.51
N GLY A 303 26.97 3.51 -10.21
CA GLY A 303 27.51 2.28 -9.62
C GLY A 303 26.45 1.32 -9.05
N LEU A 304 25.15 1.59 -9.23
CA LEU A 304 24.10 0.77 -8.64
C LEU A 304 24.05 -0.63 -9.26
N ILE A 305 24.02 -0.71 -10.59
CA ILE A 305 24.05 -1.97 -11.34
C ILE A 305 25.44 -2.07 -12.01
N PRO A 306 26.36 -2.87 -11.43
CA PRO A 306 27.69 -3.06 -12.02
C PRO A 306 27.63 -4.04 -13.19
N GLY A 307 28.26 -3.69 -14.32
CA GLY A 307 28.33 -4.55 -15.50
C GLY A 307 26.98 -4.77 -16.22
N ALA A 308 26.99 -5.70 -17.17
CA ALA A 308 25.81 -6.07 -17.93
C ALA A 308 24.81 -6.89 -17.08
N LEU A 309 23.52 -6.74 -17.41
CA LEU A 309 22.49 -7.71 -17.06
C LEU A 309 22.27 -8.63 -18.27
N ASP A 310 21.99 -9.90 -17.99
CA ASP A 310 21.65 -10.86 -19.03
C ASP A 310 20.16 -10.76 -19.38
N ILE A 311 19.82 -11.07 -20.63
CA ILE A 311 18.44 -11.16 -21.09
C ILE A 311 18.28 -12.39 -21.98
N ASP A 312 17.33 -13.24 -21.64
CA ASP A 312 16.91 -14.39 -22.43
C ASP A 312 15.50 -14.11 -22.96
N THR A 313 15.40 -13.99 -24.28
CA THR A 313 14.22 -13.50 -25.01
C THR A 313 13.23 -14.60 -25.39
N GLU A 314 13.62 -15.86 -25.20
CA GLU A 314 12.77 -17.03 -25.47
C GLU A 314 12.74 -17.97 -24.26
N ALA A 315 12.82 -17.41 -23.05
CA ALA A 315 12.92 -18.18 -21.81
C ALA A 315 11.62 -18.92 -21.48
N GLY A 316 11.62 -20.24 -21.66
CA GLY A 316 10.53 -21.12 -21.31
C GLY A 316 9.36 -21.14 -22.33
N TYR A 317 8.34 -21.92 -21.98
CA TYR A 317 7.13 -22.08 -22.79
C TYR A 317 5.91 -21.40 -22.16
N GLN A 318 6.10 -20.63 -21.09
CA GLN A 318 5.02 -19.87 -20.49
C GLN A 318 4.90 -18.47 -21.11
N ASP A 319 3.68 -17.96 -21.04
CA ASP A 319 3.32 -16.57 -21.24
C ASP A 319 3.56 -15.84 -19.90
N ASN A 320 4.82 -15.51 -19.64
CA ASN A 320 5.28 -14.86 -18.41
C ASN A 320 6.72 -14.34 -18.58
N SER A 321 6.97 -13.19 -17.97
CA SER A 321 8.29 -12.58 -17.83
C SER A 321 8.68 -12.50 -16.36
N LEU A 322 9.99 -12.46 -16.09
CA LEU A 322 10.53 -12.22 -14.75
C LEU A 322 11.98 -11.73 -14.77
N TYR A 323 12.39 -11.12 -13.67
CA TYR A 323 13.79 -10.94 -13.31
C TYR A 323 14.24 -12.03 -12.31
N ASP A 324 15.30 -12.76 -12.65
CA ASP A 324 15.99 -13.66 -11.72
C ASP A 324 17.17 -12.92 -11.06
N PRO A 325 17.10 -12.62 -9.75
CA PRO A 325 18.17 -11.91 -9.06
C PRO A 325 19.44 -12.77 -8.83
N PHE A 326 19.33 -14.10 -8.77
CA PHE A 326 20.45 -15.01 -8.56
C PHE A 326 21.29 -15.18 -9.82
N GLU A 327 20.64 -15.18 -10.98
CA GLU A 327 21.30 -15.22 -12.28
C GLU A 327 21.59 -13.82 -12.84
N ARG A 328 20.98 -12.77 -12.26
CA ARG A 328 20.97 -11.39 -12.75
C ARG A 328 20.53 -11.31 -14.22
N ARG A 329 19.42 -11.99 -14.50
CA ARG A 329 18.91 -12.21 -15.86
C ARG A 329 17.43 -11.85 -15.94
N LEU A 330 17.05 -11.18 -17.02
CA LEU A 330 15.65 -11.04 -17.43
C LEU A 330 15.29 -12.27 -18.27
N GLU A 331 14.18 -12.91 -17.97
CA GLU A 331 13.67 -14.11 -18.64
C GLU A 331 12.31 -13.75 -19.23
N LEU A 332 12.22 -13.75 -20.57
CA LEU A 332 11.04 -13.29 -21.30
C LEU A 332 10.39 -14.45 -22.05
N GLY A 333 9.09 -14.64 -21.83
CA GLY A 333 8.34 -15.72 -22.44
C GLY A 333 8.08 -15.51 -23.93
N ARG A 334 8.03 -16.62 -24.68
CA ARG A 334 7.75 -16.62 -26.13
C ARG A 334 6.30 -16.94 -26.52
N SER A 335 5.46 -17.28 -25.54
CA SER A 335 4.09 -17.77 -25.80
C SER A 335 3.09 -16.64 -25.66
N GLY A 336 2.07 -16.61 -26.52
CA GLY A 336 1.20 -15.43 -26.60
C GLY A 336 1.88 -14.34 -27.42
N VAL A 337 1.80 -13.09 -26.99
CA VAL A 337 2.69 -12.04 -27.50
C VAL A 337 4.09 -12.36 -26.97
N PRO A 338 5.15 -12.40 -27.79
CA PRO A 338 6.50 -12.52 -27.26
C PRO A 338 6.79 -11.32 -26.35
N ASP A 339 7.08 -11.56 -25.08
CA ASP A 339 7.32 -10.52 -24.06
C ASP A 339 8.44 -9.55 -24.49
N ALA A 340 9.42 -10.07 -25.25
CA ALA A 340 10.52 -9.30 -25.83
C ALA A 340 10.08 -8.28 -26.91
N GLU A 341 8.85 -8.38 -27.44
CA GLU A 341 8.27 -7.36 -28.32
C GLU A 341 7.71 -6.15 -27.54
N ASP A 342 7.31 -6.27 -26.26
CA ASP A 342 6.73 -5.14 -25.50
C ASP A 342 7.81 -4.40 -24.67
N PRO A 343 8.15 -3.15 -25.01
CA PRO A 343 9.10 -2.36 -24.23
C PRO A 343 8.72 -2.21 -22.76
N MET A 344 7.42 -2.12 -22.44
CA MET A 344 6.98 -1.96 -21.06
C MET A 344 7.32 -3.19 -20.21
N VAL A 345 7.25 -4.40 -20.76
CA VAL A 345 7.65 -5.64 -20.07
C VAL A 345 9.12 -5.60 -19.69
N ILE A 346 10.00 -5.25 -20.64
CA ILE A 346 11.45 -5.17 -20.39
C ILE A 346 11.77 -4.12 -19.31
N TRP A 347 11.12 -2.96 -19.35
CA TRP A 347 11.30 -1.91 -18.34
C TRP A 347 10.73 -2.28 -16.97
N HIS A 348 9.64 -3.07 -16.92
CA HIS A 348 9.08 -3.61 -15.68
C HIS A 348 10.06 -4.58 -15.03
N GLU A 349 10.57 -5.56 -15.77
CA GLU A 349 11.56 -6.51 -15.24
C GLU A 349 12.87 -5.84 -14.82
N PHE A 350 13.27 -4.80 -15.55
CA PHE A 350 14.37 -3.95 -15.15
C PHE A 350 14.09 -3.22 -13.81
N GLY A 351 12.84 -2.88 -13.51
CA GLY A 351 12.42 -2.34 -12.20
C GLY A 351 12.77 -3.29 -11.05
N HIS A 352 12.47 -4.58 -11.18
CA HIS A 352 12.89 -5.59 -10.20
C HIS A 352 14.41 -5.67 -10.08
N ALA A 353 15.15 -5.56 -11.19
CA ALA A 353 16.61 -5.50 -11.16
C ALA A 353 17.14 -4.28 -10.38
N VAL A 354 16.52 -3.11 -10.51
CA VAL A 354 16.85 -1.92 -9.72
C VAL A 354 16.65 -2.19 -8.24
N GLN A 355 15.49 -2.72 -7.84
CA GLN A 355 15.21 -3.02 -6.43
C GLN A 355 16.17 -4.05 -5.84
N HIS A 356 16.45 -5.15 -6.55
CA HIS A 356 17.43 -6.15 -6.13
C HIS A 356 18.81 -5.52 -5.85
N HIS A 357 19.27 -4.62 -6.71
CA HIS A 357 20.60 -3.99 -6.53
C HIS A 357 20.64 -2.95 -5.40
N ILE A 358 19.49 -2.40 -5.02
CA ILE A 358 19.35 -1.51 -3.85
C ILE A 358 19.25 -2.33 -2.55
N VAL A 359 18.38 -3.34 -2.51
CA VAL A 359 17.97 -4.10 -1.32
C VAL A 359 17.80 -5.59 -1.65
N PRO A 360 18.89 -6.39 -1.62
CA PRO A 360 18.88 -7.77 -2.12
C PRO A 360 18.18 -8.81 -1.22
N ASP A 361 17.87 -8.46 0.03
CA ASP A 361 17.47 -9.43 1.08
C ASP A 361 15.98 -9.29 1.50
N LEU A 362 15.18 -8.53 0.75
CA LEU A 362 13.84 -8.09 1.18
C LEU A 362 12.71 -9.13 0.98
N GLY A 363 12.89 -10.12 0.12
CA GLY A 363 11.83 -11.07 -0.23
C GLY A 363 10.87 -10.52 -1.30
N GLU A 364 9.74 -11.21 -1.51
CA GLU A 364 8.60 -10.79 -2.35
C GLU A 364 7.28 -10.81 -1.55
N GLU A 365 7.36 -10.98 -0.23
CA GLU A 365 6.20 -11.21 0.63
C GLU A 365 5.62 -9.92 1.22
N ALA A 366 4.33 -10.00 1.59
CA ALA A 366 3.55 -8.88 2.15
C ALA A 366 3.65 -7.61 1.30
N ASP A 367 3.55 -6.42 1.91
CA ASP A 367 3.53 -5.13 1.22
C ASP A 367 4.68 -4.93 0.21
N TRP A 368 5.85 -5.55 0.45
CA TRP A 368 6.98 -5.41 -0.46
C TRP A 368 6.71 -6.02 -1.84
N GLY A 369 5.92 -7.10 -1.93
CA GLY A 369 5.52 -7.69 -3.21
C GLY A 369 4.78 -6.69 -4.09
N ALA A 370 3.69 -6.09 -3.58
CA ALA A 370 2.94 -5.08 -4.32
C ALA A 370 3.73 -3.76 -4.53
N ILE A 371 4.64 -3.40 -3.62
CA ILE A 371 5.56 -2.28 -3.83
C ILE A 371 6.47 -2.55 -5.03
N GLY A 372 7.01 -3.77 -5.13
CA GLY A 372 7.87 -4.20 -6.23
C GLY A 372 7.16 -4.08 -7.57
N GLU A 373 6.00 -4.72 -7.68
CA GLU A 373 5.16 -4.66 -8.88
C GLU A 373 4.76 -3.24 -9.26
N GLY A 374 4.24 -2.46 -8.31
CA GLY A 374 3.80 -1.10 -8.56
C GLY A 374 4.94 -0.14 -8.93
N PHE A 375 6.15 -0.37 -8.41
CA PHE A 375 7.34 0.39 -8.79
C PHE A 375 7.78 0.06 -10.22
N SER A 376 7.82 -1.23 -10.55
CA SER A 376 8.16 -1.72 -11.89
C SER A 376 7.16 -1.22 -12.95
N ASP A 377 5.85 -1.26 -12.65
CA ASP A 377 4.80 -0.69 -13.51
C ASP A 377 4.96 0.83 -13.68
N TYR A 378 5.24 1.56 -12.59
CA TYR A 378 5.52 2.99 -12.65
C TYR A 378 6.73 3.30 -13.55
N LEU A 379 7.83 2.55 -13.43
CA LEU A 379 9.06 2.80 -14.18
C LEU A 379 8.84 2.58 -15.68
N ALA A 380 8.14 1.50 -16.05
CA ALA A 380 7.74 1.22 -17.42
C ALA A 380 6.84 2.33 -18.00
N ALA A 381 5.82 2.76 -17.26
CA ALA A 381 4.93 3.84 -17.68
C ALA A 381 5.65 5.19 -17.79
N SER A 382 6.54 5.51 -16.83
CA SER A 382 7.38 6.71 -16.88
C SER A 382 8.24 6.73 -18.15
N HIS A 383 8.84 5.60 -18.54
CA HIS A 383 9.58 5.49 -19.79
C HIS A 383 8.67 5.77 -21.00
N ARG A 384 7.54 5.07 -21.12
CA ARG A 384 6.60 5.22 -22.24
C ARG A 384 6.11 6.66 -22.44
N GLN A 385 5.87 7.38 -21.33
CA GLN A 385 5.44 8.78 -21.34
C GLN A 385 6.46 9.77 -21.96
N ARG A 386 7.70 9.34 -22.23
CA ARG A 386 8.72 10.16 -22.91
C ARG A 386 8.38 10.37 -24.40
N SER A 387 7.66 9.43 -25.01
CA SER A 387 7.14 9.57 -26.38
C SER A 387 5.84 10.38 -26.42
N GLU A 388 5.59 11.10 -27.51
CA GLU A 388 4.30 11.79 -27.71
C GLU A 388 3.14 10.81 -27.83
N ALA A 389 3.34 9.73 -28.57
CA ALA A 389 2.36 8.65 -28.73
C ALA A 389 1.95 8.04 -27.38
N GLY A 390 2.91 7.74 -26.51
CA GLY A 390 2.65 7.21 -25.17
C GLY A 390 1.87 8.15 -24.25
N ARG A 391 1.92 9.47 -24.49
CA ARG A 391 1.11 10.44 -23.75
C ARG A 391 -0.33 10.51 -24.25
N GLN A 392 -0.56 10.24 -25.53
CA GLN A 392 -1.86 10.46 -26.19
C GLN A 392 -2.75 9.21 -26.20
N PHE A 393 -2.13 8.02 -26.24
CA PHE A 393 -2.84 6.76 -26.38
C PHE A 393 -2.74 5.95 -25.09
N GLU A 394 -3.86 5.62 -24.45
CA GLU A 394 -3.92 4.77 -23.24
C GLU A 394 -2.79 5.07 -22.21
N PRO A 395 -2.63 6.33 -21.73
CA PRO A 395 -1.41 6.75 -21.04
C PRO A 395 -1.15 6.06 -19.70
N ALA A 396 -2.21 5.59 -19.04
CA ALA A 396 -2.14 4.88 -17.76
C ALA A 396 -2.12 3.35 -17.90
N MET A 397 -2.25 2.83 -19.13
CA MET A 397 -2.22 1.40 -19.33
C MET A 397 -0.80 0.84 -19.28
N VAL A 398 -0.64 -0.29 -18.61
CA VAL A 398 0.62 -1.06 -18.57
C VAL A 398 0.47 -2.30 -19.44
N PHE A 399 1.50 -2.60 -20.25
CA PHE A 399 1.56 -3.76 -21.17
C PHE A 399 0.40 -3.79 -22.16
N ASN A 400 0.06 -2.66 -22.78
CA ASN A 400 -1.11 -2.63 -23.66
C ASN A 400 -0.89 -3.41 -24.96
N TRP A 401 0.36 -3.71 -25.34
CA TRP A 401 0.70 -4.61 -26.44
C TRP A 401 0.63 -6.07 -26.01
N ASP A 402 1.33 -6.40 -24.92
CA ASP A 402 1.32 -7.76 -24.37
C ASP A 402 -0.05 -8.15 -23.81
N ALA A 403 -0.61 -7.49 -22.80
CA ALA A 403 -1.74 -7.99 -22.02
C ALA A 403 -3.12 -8.11 -22.73
N ARG A 404 -3.26 -7.87 -24.04
CA ARG A 404 -4.54 -7.76 -24.77
C ARG A 404 -4.94 -8.98 -25.63
N PHE A 405 -4.29 -10.13 -25.47
CA PHE A 405 -4.68 -11.39 -26.16
C PHE A 405 -5.52 -12.36 -25.31
N THR A 406 -5.82 -12.02 -24.04
CA THR A 406 -6.66 -12.84 -23.14
C THR A 406 -7.86 -12.07 -22.60
N ASP A 407 -8.74 -12.77 -21.88
CA ASP A 407 -9.83 -12.20 -21.07
C ASP A 407 -9.36 -11.47 -19.79
N ARG A 408 -8.04 -11.32 -19.61
CA ARG A 408 -7.46 -10.59 -18.48
C ARG A 408 -7.71 -9.09 -18.62
N THR A 409 -8.06 -8.45 -17.51
CA THR A 409 -8.09 -6.99 -17.41
C THR A 409 -6.65 -6.51 -17.16
N PRO A 410 -6.05 -5.73 -18.06
CA PRO A 410 -4.67 -5.28 -17.90
C PRO A 410 -4.51 -4.28 -16.75
N ARG A 411 -3.28 -4.21 -16.22
CA ARG A 411 -2.94 -3.34 -15.09
C ARG A 411 -2.97 -1.87 -15.50
N GLN A 412 -3.47 -1.02 -14.61
CA GLN A 412 -3.68 0.41 -14.86
C GLN A 412 -3.11 1.25 -13.71
N LEU A 413 -2.59 2.43 -14.05
CA LEU A 413 -2.00 3.39 -13.10
C LEU A 413 -2.91 4.61 -12.85
N ASP A 414 -4.21 4.41 -12.99
CA ASP A 414 -5.27 5.40 -12.75
C ASP A 414 -6.44 4.84 -11.91
N ASP A 415 -6.24 3.75 -11.15
CA ASP A 415 -7.24 3.25 -10.22
C ASP A 415 -7.34 4.13 -8.96
N LEU A 416 -7.94 5.31 -9.11
CA LEU A 416 -8.12 6.32 -8.06
C LEU A 416 -8.98 5.83 -6.88
N ARG A 417 -9.56 4.62 -6.96
CA ARG A 417 -10.38 3.98 -5.92
C ARG A 417 -9.56 3.11 -4.98
N ALA A 418 -8.36 2.65 -5.36
CA ALA A 418 -7.55 1.77 -4.52
C ALA A 418 -7.25 2.43 -3.16
N ARG A 419 -7.43 1.72 -2.04
CA ARG A 419 -7.17 2.24 -0.68
C ARG A 419 -6.38 1.25 0.15
N TYR A 420 -5.41 1.77 0.89
CA TYR A 420 -4.64 1.03 1.88
C TYR A 420 -5.44 0.82 3.17
N HIS A 421 -5.29 -0.34 3.78
CA HIS A 421 -5.83 -0.69 5.08
C HIS A 421 -4.70 -1.27 5.96
N PRO A 422 -4.48 -0.73 7.17
CA PRO A 422 -3.31 -1.07 7.99
C PRO A 422 -3.28 -2.53 8.48
N ASP A 423 -4.44 -3.17 8.57
CA ASP A 423 -4.52 -4.57 9.01
C ASP A 423 -4.28 -5.58 7.88
N TYR A 424 -4.11 -5.12 6.64
CA TYR A 424 -4.00 -6.00 5.47
C TYR A 424 -2.54 -6.30 5.11
N SER A 425 -2.34 -7.39 4.39
CA SER A 425 -1.09 -7.74 3.72
C SER A 425 -1.27 -7.57 2.22
N TYR A 426 -0.28 -7.03 1.53
CA TYR A 426 -0.36 -6.70 0.10
C TYR A 426 0.70 -7.45 -0.74
N PRO A 427 0.57 -8.79 -0.92
CA PRO A 427 1.49 -9.54 -1.78
C PRO A 427 1.34 -9.12 -3.25
N ALA A 428 2.37 -9.42 -4.05
CA ALA A 428 2.36 -9.20 -5.50
C ALA A 428 1.13 -9.84 -6.18
N HIS A 429 0.58 -9.15 -7.18
CA HIS A 429 -0.49 -9.61 -8.07
C HIS A 429 -1.82 -9.99 -7.40
N ARG A 430 -2.06 -9.49 -6.19
CA ARG A 430 -3.32 -9.75 -5.47
C ARG A 430 -4.30 -8.60 -5.61
N THR A 431 -5.52 -8.92 -6.05
CA THR A 431 -6.64 -8.00 -5.93
C THR A 431 -7.14 -7.95 -4.49
N ILE A 432 -7.11 -6.76 -3.89
CA ILE A 432 -7.50 -6.49 -2.51
C ILE A 432 -8.52 -5.35 -2.54
N ASN A 433 -9.71 -5.60 -1.99
CA ASN A 433 -10.82 -4.65 -1.99
C ASN A 433 -11.21 -4.12 -3.40
N GLY A 434 -11.25 -5.01 -4.39
CA GLY A 434 -11.65 -4.66 -5.77
C GLY A 434 -10.62 -3.86 -6.58
N SER A 435 -9.39 -3.71 -6.05
CA SER A 435 -8.26 -3.07 -6.72
C SER A 435 -7.04 -3.99 -6.67
N ASN A 436 -6.22 -4.02 -7.71
CA ASN A 436 -4.95 -4.75 -7.63
C ASN A 436 -4.01 -4.01 -6.63
N GLY A 437 -3.43 -4.75 -5.69
CA GLY A 437 -2.45 -4.24 -4.72
C GLY A 437 -1.24 -3.57 -5.38
N ASP A 438 -0.80 -4.07 -6.54
CA ASP A 438 0.27 -3.48 -7.35
C ASP A 438 -0.08 -2.03 -7.74
N GLN A 439 -1.35 -1.82 -8.15
CA GLN A 439 -1.88 -0.52 -8.55
C GLN A 439 -2.02 0.43 -7.36
N LEU A 440 -2.23 -0.08 -6.14
CA LEU A 440 -2.27 0.75 -4.94
C LEU A 440 -0.95 1.51 -4.73
N TRP A 441 0.17 0.91 -5.12
CA TRP A 441 1.47 1.57 -5.08
C TRP A 441 1.81 2.34 -6.37
N GLY A 442 1.61 1.74 -7.54
CA GLY A 442 1.98 2.36 -8.82
C GLY A 442 1.13 3.59 -9.20
N THR A 443 -0.18 3.56 -8.93
CA THR A 443 -1.11 4.67 -9.27
C THR A 443 -0.67 6.01 -8.65
N PRO A 444 -0.49 6.14 -7.33
CA PRO A 444 -0.11 7.43 -6.74
C PRO A 444 1.23 7.97 -7.27
N LEU A 445 2.20 7.10 -7.57
CA LEU A 445 3.47 7.51 -8.16
C LEU A 445 3.27 8.11 -9.55
N PHE A 446 2.48 7.44 -10.39
CA PHE A 446 2.21 7.88 -11.76
C PHE A 446 1.39 9.17 -11.79
N GLN A 447 0.35 9.28 -10.98
CA GLN A 447 -0.46 10.51 -10.89
C GLN A 447 0.38 11.71 -10.41
N ALA A 448 1.25 11.51 -9.42
CA ALA A 448 2.16 12.54 -8.94
C ALA A 448 3.22 12.93 -9.99
N LEU A 449 3.72 11.97 -10.79
CA LEU A 449 4.57 12.25 -11.95
C LEU A 449 3.85 13.15 -12.96
N LEU A 450 2.62 12.80 -13.35
CA LEU A 450 1.85 13.58 -14.33
C LEU A 450 1.57 15.01 -13.85
N ALA A 451 1.19 15.19 -12.58
CA ALA A 451 1.03 16.51 -11.98
C ALA A 451 2.35 17.31 -11.98
N SER A 452 3.45 16.65 -11.61
CA SER A 452 4.78 17.23 -11.58
C SER A 452 5.28 17.69 -12.95
N VAL A 453 5.05 16.90 -14.00
CA VAL A 453 5.40 17.26 -15.38
C VAL A 453 4.52 18.39 -15.91
N THR A 454 3.22 18.36 -15.59
CA THR A 454 2.29 19.44 -15.96
C THR A 454 2.76 20.79 -15.43
N GLU A 455 3.25 20.80 -14.19
CA GLU A 455 3.71 22.03 -13.54
C GLU A 455 5.13 22.45 -13.94
N HIS A 456 6.06 21.50 -14.02
CA HIS A 456 7.50 21.78 -14.13
C HIS A 456 8.11 21.43 -15.49
N GLY A 457 7.30 20.93 -16.43
CA GLY A 457 7.71 20.54 -17.77
C GLY A 457 8.44 19.20 -17.83
N GLU A 458 8.87 18.82 -19.04
CA GLU A 458 9.45 17.49 -19.35
C GLU A 458 10.71 17.15 -18.53
N GLY A 459 11.48 18.15 -18.08
CA GLY A 459 12.62 17.93 -17.18
C GLY A 459 12.25 17.25 -15.86
N ALA A 460 10.99 17.36 -15.43
CA ALA A 460 10.50 16.73 -14.22
C ALA A 460 10.51 15.20 -14.27
N ARG A 461 10.47 14.57 -15.45
CA ARG A 461 10.43 13.10 -15.57
C ARG A 461 11.69 12.44 -14.99
N ASP A 462 12.85 12.89 -15.45
CA ASP A 462 14.14 12.40 -14.94
C ASP A 462 14.33 12.80 -13.48
N GLU A 463 13.86 13.99 -13.08
CA GLU A 463 13.94 14.42 -11.68
C GLU A 463 13.08 13.53 -10.77
N PHE A 464 11.89 13.13 -11.21
CA PHE A 464 10.94 12.33 -10.44
C PHE A 464 11.36 10.84 -10.39
N ASP A 465 11.79 10.24 -11.49
CA ASP A 465 12.38 8.88 -11.48
C ASP A 465 13.54 8.79 -10.48
N ARG A 466 14.37 9.84 -10.40
CA ARG A 466 15.45 9.95 -9.42
C ARG A 466 14.92 9.96 -7.98
N VAL A 467 13.82 10.65 -7.69
CA VAL A 467 13.17 10.62 -6.36
C VAL A 467 12.73 9.21 -6.01
N ILE A 468 12.01 8.55 -6.91
CA ILE A 468 11.43 7.23 -6.64
C ILE A 468 12.52 6.18 -6.43
N ILE A 469 13.57 6.17 -7.26
CA ILE A 469 14.68 5.22 -7.08
C ILE A 469 15.46 5.51 -5.79
N GLU A 470 15.74 6.78 -5.48
CA GLU A 470 16.46 7.17 -4.25
C GLU A 470 15.69 6.76 -2.98
N SER A 471 14.35 6.77 -3.01
CA SER A 471 13.53 6.46 -1.82
C SER A 471 13.66 5.01 -1.35
N HIS A 472 14.07 4.09 -2.23
CA HIS A 472 14.19 2.65 -1.93
C HIS A 472 15.47 2.28 -1.17
N PHE A 473 16.47 3.17 -1.11
CA PHE A 473 17.70 2.88 -0.38
C PHE A 473 17.46 2.79 1.13
N GLY A 474 18.26 2.00 1.85
CA GLY A 474 18.28 1.94 3.31
C GLY A 474 16.96 1.46 3.94
N LEU A 475 16.37 0.42 3.34
CA LEU A 475 15.20 -0.33 3.81
C LEU A 475 15.61 -1.75 4.24
N GLY A 476 14.68 -2.54 4.75
CA GLY A 476 14.92 -3.95 5.08
C GLY A 476 13.60 -4.70 5.28
N PRO A 477 13.62 -5.97 5.70
CA PRO A 477 12.43 -6.80 5.90
C PRO A 477 11.35 -6.13 6.74
N ALA A 478 10.09 -6.49 6.47
CA ALA A 478 8.88 -5.99 7.15
C ALA A 478 8.55 -4.50 6.91
N ILE A 479 9.01 -3.94 5.78
CA ILE A 479 8.62 -2.59 5.32
C ILE A 479 7.14 -2.60 4.93
N ARG A 480 6.41 -1.52 5.30
CA ARG A 480 5.01 -1.32 4.92
C ARG A 480 4.86 -0.16 3.95
N MET A 481 3.82 -0.19 3.10
CA MET A 481 3.59 0.88 2.11
C MET A 481 3.54 2.29 2.73
N PRO A 482 2.90 2.54 3.90
CA PRO A 482 2.91 3.87 4.51
C PRO A 482 4.28 4.38 4.91
N GLN A 483 5.19 3.48 5.27
CA GLN A 483 6.56 3.83 5.64
C GLN A 483 7.32 4.28 4.40
N LEU A 484 7.24 3.51 3.30
CA LEU A 484 7.89 3.89 2.04
C LEU A 484 7.26 5.13 1.41
N ALA A 485 5.94 5.34 1.53
CA ALA A 485 5.28 6.57 1.09
C ALA A 485 5.87 7.80 1.80
N ARG A 486 6.03 7.71 3.13
CA ARG A 486 6.60 8.79 3.94
C ARG A 486 8.07 9.05 3.59
N ILE A 487 8.84 7.99 3.37
CA ILE A 487 10.23 8.09 2.88
C ILE A 487 10.28 8.76 1.50
N THR A 488 9.36 8.42 0.60
CA THR A 488 9.34 8.94 -0.77
C THR A 488 9.05 10.44 -0.79
N VAL A 489 8.10 10.91 0.03
CA VAL A 489 7.82 12.34 0.22
C VAL A 489 9.02 13.10 0.81
N ASP A 490 9.66 12.55 1.87
CA ASP A 490 10.86 13.15 2.46
C ASP A 490 12.04 13.20 1.47
N THR A 491 12.21 12.14 0.67
CA THR A 491 13.24 12.06 -0.38
C THR A 491 13.04 13.15 -1.43
N ALA A 492 11.80 13.37 -1.87
CA ALA A 492 11.47 14.43 -2.82
C ALA A 492 11.81 15.82 -2.24
N ALA A 493 11.45 16.07 -0.98
CA ALA A 493 11.72 17.33 -0.31
C ALA A 493 13.22 17.60 -0.12
N ARG A 494 14.03 16.55 0.09
CA ARG A 494 15.49 16.66 0.22
C ARG A 494 16.21 16.88 -1.10
N LEU A 495 15.84 16.13 -2.15
CA LEU A 495 16.46 16.26 -3.46
C LEU A 495 16.04 17.55 -4.17
N TYR A 496 14.77 17.94 -4.02
CA TYR A 496 14.18 19.06 -4.75
C TYR A 496 13.32 19.98 -3.87
N PRO A 497 13.92 20.70 -2.91
CA PRO A 497 13.18 21.55 -1.97
C PRO A 497 12.42 22.71 -2.63
N ALA A 498 12.78 23.08 -3.87
CA ALA A 498 12.14 24.14 -4.64
C ALA A 498 11.08 23.63 -5.64
N ARG A 499 10.90 22.30 -5.75
CA ARG A 499 9.88 21.68 -6.61
C ARG A 499 8.71 21.23 -5.75
N HIS A 500 7.52 21.15 -6.34
CA HIS A 500 6.33 20.67 -5.64
C HIS A 500 6.18 19.14 -5.64
N TYR A 501 7.22 18.38 -6.01
CA TYR A 501 7.18 16.91 -6.05
C TYR A 501 6.74 16.27 -4.73
N ALA A 502 7.25 16.77 -3.60
CA ALA A 502 6.86 16.29 -2.28
C ALA A 502 5.36 16.49 -2.02
N SER A 503 4.81 17.65 -2.42
CA SER A 503 3.39 17.96 -2.28
C SER A 503 2.51 17.10 -3.18
N HIS A 504 2.93 16.86 -4.43
CA HIS A 504 2.20 16.02 -5.37
C HIS A 504 2.17 14.56 -4.91
N LEU A 505 3.30 14.04 -4.43
CA LEU A 505 3.39 12.70 -3.82
C LEU A 505 2.54 12.61 -2.55
N GLU A 506 2.61 13.60 -1.66
CA GLU A 506 1.81 13.62 -0.45
C GLU A 506 0.31 13.59 -0.77
N HIS A 507 -0.14 14.43 -1.70
CA HIS A 507 -1.54 14.46 -2.13
C HIS A 507 -1.99 13.10 -2.67
N ALA A 508 -1.22 12.52 -3.59
CA ALA A 508 -1.53 11.22 -4.18
C ALA A 508 -1.55 10.11 -3.13
N PHE A 509 -0.52 9.98 -2.28
CA PHE A 509 -0.50 8.93 -1.25
C PHE A 509 -1.63 9.09 -0.21
N ARG A 510 -1.99 10.33 0.17
CA ARG A 510 -3.12 10.56 1.08
C ARG A 510 -4.43 10.13 0.47
N GLN A 511 -4.65 10.39 -0.83
CA GLN A 511 -5.84 9.91 -1.53
C GLN A 511 -5.99 8.39 -1.42
N HIS A 512 -4.88 7.66 -1.48
CA HIS A 512 -4.87 6.19 -1.39
C HIS A 512 -4.79 5.64 0.05
N GLY A 513 -4.85 6.49 1.09
CA GLY A 513 -4.74 6.07 2.49
C GLY A 513 -3.35 5.60 2.91
N LEU A 514 -2.33 5.81 2.06
CA LEU A 514 -0.95 5.42 2.31
C LEU A 514 -0.24 6.39 3.25
N LEU A 515 -0.70 7.63 3.36
CA LEU A 515 -0.22 8.59 4.36
C LEU A 515 -1.34 8.98 5.30
N LEU A 516 -1.27 8.48 6.53
CA LEU A 516 -2.16 8.89 7.61
C LEU A 516 -1.72 10.24 8.20
N ALA A 517 -2.62 10.89 8.94
CA ALA A 517 -2.27 12.07 9.71
C ALA A 517 -1.23 11.68 10.79
N PRO A 518 -0.14 12.44 10.96
CA PRO A 518 0.88 12.15 11.98
C PRO A 518 0.29 12.19 13.41
N VAL A 519 -0.67 13.08 13.65
CA VAL A 519 -1.45 13.19 14.87
C VAL A 519 -2.89 13.46 14.47
N ASN A 520 -3.82 12.62 14.94
CA ASN A 520 -5.24 12.84 14.72
C ASN A 520 -5.75 13.87 15.73
N ILE A 521 -6.40 14.92 15.23
CA ILE A 521 -7.04 15.95 16.05
C ILE A 521 -8.56 15.75 15.93
N ALA A 522 -9.25 15.59 17.04
CA ALA A 522 -10.70 15.43 17.06
C ALA A 522 -11.34 16.34 18.10
N LEU A 523 -12.54 16.82 17.81
CA LEU A 523 -13.42 17.39 18.82
C LEU A 523 -13.95 16.27 19.71
N VAL A 524 -14.09 16.51 21.02
CA VAL A 524 -14.78 15.56 21.90
C VAL A 524 -16.22 15.39 21.42
N GLU A 525 -16.73 14.16 21.44
CA GLU A 525 -18.08 13.85 20.95
C GLU A 525 -19.15 14.74 21.59
N GLY A 526 -20.05 15.28 20.78
CA GLY A 526 -21.09 16.21 21.22
C GLY A 526 -20.62 17.65 21.44
N SER A 527 -19.35 17.99 21.16
CA SER A 527 -18.88 19.37 21.21
C SER A 527 -19.62 20.25 20.20
N ALA A 528 -20.28 21.30 20.70
CA ALA A 528 -20.93 22.33 19.91
C ALA A 528 -20.72 23.70 20.57
N ILE A 529 -20.82 24.78 19.78
CA ILE A 529 -20.77 26.15 20.30
C ILE A 529 -22.11 26.85 20.12
N GLU A 530 -22.68 27.35 21.19
CA GLU A 530 -23.84 28.23 21.15
C GLU A 530 -23.48 29.63 20.63
N LEU A 531 -24.37 30.16 19.79
CA LEU A 531 -24.20 31.51 19.25
C LEU A 531 -24.29 32.56 20.37
N GLY A 532 -23.34 33.49 20.38
CA GLY A 532 -23.27 34.57 21.35
C GLY A 532 -22.76 34.17 22.74
N GLN A 533 -22.49 32.89 22.97
CA GLN A 533 -21.94 32.40 24.24
C GLN A 533 -20.49 31.96 24.12
N ARG A 534 -19.70 32.31 25.14
CA ARG A 534 -18.31 31.88 25.26
C ARG A 534 -18.30 30.48 25.88
N GLN A 535 -17.84 29.48 25.14
CA GLN A 535 -17.86 28.08 25.58
C GLN A 535 -16.48 27.43 25.48
N SER A 536 -16.26 26.44 26.33
CA SER A 536 -15.06 25.61 26.32
C SER A 536 -15.29 24.40 25.42
N VAL A 537 -14.44 24.24 24.42
CA VAL A 537 -14.42 23.12 23.49
C VAL A 537 -13.17 22.31 23.74
N GLN A 538 -13.30 20.99 23.85
CA GLN A 538 -12.17 20.11 24.06
C GLN A 538 -11.72 19.48 22.74
N LEU A 539 -10.41 19.54 22.50
CA LEU A 539 -9.74 18.79 21.45
C LEU A 539 -9.02 17.59 22.05
N THR A 540 -9.19 16.43 21.45
CA THR A 540 -8.37 15.24 21.70
C THR A 540 -7.32 15.15 20.58
N LEU A 541 -6.06 15.06 20.97
CA LEU A 541 -4.93 14.84 20.07
C LEU A 541 -4.38 13.44 20.33
N THR A 542 -4.34 12.60 19.30
CA THR A 542 -3.94 11.19 19.41
C THR A 542 -2.77 10.90 18.48
N ASN A 543 -1.69 10.38 19.05
CA ASN A 543 -0.58 9.83 18.28
C ASN A 543 -0.91 8.38 17.88
N GLN A 544 -1.27 8.16 16.62
CA GLN A 544 -1.55 6.81 16.08
C GLN A 544 -0.29 6.13 15.52
N GLY A 545 0.85 6.81 15.55
CA GLY A 545 2.13 6.26 15.10
C GLY A 545 2.76 5.30 16.10
N SER A 546 3.89 4.71 15.70
CA SER A 546 4.67 3.77 16.50
C SER A 546 5.80 4.42 17.31
N ALA A 547 6.05 5.73 17.15
CA ALA A 547 7.09 6.46 17.84
C ALA A 547 6.53 7.68 18.59
N PRO A 548 7.20 8.16 19.66
CA PRO A 548 6.78 9.37 20.36
C PRO A 548 6.83 10.62 19.47
N VAL A 549 5.79 11.45 19.55
CA VAL A 549 5.70 12.74 18.85
C VAL A 549 5.61 13.87 19.87
N THR A 550 6.45 14.89 19.72
CA THR A 550 6.37 16.09 20.56
C THR A 550 5.66 17.20 19.81
N LEU A 551 4.53 17.64 20.36
CA LEU A 551 3.72 18.75 19.88
C LEU A 551 4.30 20.06 20.45
N ASN A 552 5.06 20.79 19.64
CA ASN A 552 5.76 22.00 20.06
C ASN A 552 4.85 23.24 20.09
N ALA A 553 3.92 23.33 19.14
CA ALA A 553 2.94 24.42 19.08
C ALA A 553 1.61 23.92 18.52
N LEU A 554 0.53 24.54 18.98
CA LEU A 554 -0.80 24.43 18.42
C LEU A 554 -1.32 25.84 18.15
N THR A 555 -1.68 26.11 16.90
CA THR A 555 -2.25 27.40 16.47
C THR A 555 -3.57 27.19 15.76
N LEU A 556 -4.47 28.17 15.91
CA LEU A 556 -5.79 28.16 15.28
C LEU A 556 -5.84 29.23 14.20
N THR A 557 -6.37 28.88 13.04
CA THR A 557 -6.83 29.87 12.06
C THR A 557 -8.30 30.11 12.29
N LEU A 558 -8.68 31.29 12.78
CA LEU A 558 -10.06 31.61 13.12
C LEU A 558 -10.79 32.22 11.90
N PRO A 559 -11.86 31.59 11.39
CA PRO A 559 -12.69 32.18 10.34
C PRO A 559 -13.57 33.31 10.88
N ALA A 560 -14.19 34.07 9.97
CA ALA A 560 -15.06 35.18 10.32
C ALA A 560 -16.21 34.74 11.26
N GLY A 561 -16.44 35.52 12.32
CA GLY A 561 -17.47 35.24 13.33
C GLY A 561 -17.00 34.30 14.46
N LEU A 562 -15.84 33.65 14.35
CA LEU A 562 -15.28 32.85 15.44
C LEU A 562 -14.15 33.61 16.14
N GLN A 563 -14.21 33.67 17.47
CA GLN A 563 -13.16 34.24 18.30
C GLN A 563 -12.61 33.16 19.24
N ALA A 564 -11.32 33.23 19.58
CA ALA A 564 -10.68 32.40 20.62
C ALA A 564 -10.18 33.31 21.75
N ASP A 565 -10.28 32.85 23.01
CA ASP A 565 -9.54 33.49 24.10
C ASP A 565 -8.04 33.21 23.89
N PRO A 566 -7.14 34.07 24.40
CA PRO A 566 -5.72 33.76 24.40
C PRO A 566 -5.48 32.40 25.04
N TYR A 567 -4.81 31.52 24.29
CA TYR A 567 -4.43 30.19 24.73
C TYR A 567 -2.92 30.05 24.64
N GLN A 568 -2.31 29.45 25.65
CA GLN A 568 -0.87 29.15 25.67
C GLN A 568 -0.71 27.63 25.55
N TRP A 569 -0.14 27.19 24.43
CA TRP A 569 0.23 25.79 24.25
C TRP A 569 1.50 25.49 25.04
N GLN A 570 1.46 24.44 25.85
CA GLN A 570 2.65 23.88 26.46
C GLN A 570 3.10 22.67 25.66
N ALA A 571 4.37 22.66 25.26
CA ALA A 571 4.94 21.55 24.52
C ALA A 571 4.70 20.23 25.25
N THR A 572 4.13 19.25 24.54
CA THR A 572 3.71 17.97 25.11
C THR A 572 4.17 16.83 24.22
N THR A 573 4.78 15.80 24.82
CA THR A 573 5.20 14.59 24.13
C THR A 573 4.16 13.49 24.31
N LEU A 574 3.64 12.97 23.19
CA LEU A 574 2.73 11.83 23.16
C LEU A 574 3.50 10.57 22.80
N ALA A 575 3.47 9.57 23.67
CA ALA A 575 3.90 8.22 23.32
C ALA A 575 3.05 7.64 22.17
N ALA A 576 3.55 6.59 21.53
CA ALA A 576 2.78 5.82 20.54
C ALA A 576 1.44 5.35 21.13
N GLY A 577 0.34 5.54 20.40
CA GLY A 577 -1.02 5.21 20.83
C GLY A 577 -1.60 6.12 21.93
N ALA A 578 -0.84 7.10 22.45
CA ALA A 578 -1.31 7.97 23.53
C ALA A 578 -2.15 9.13 22.99
N SER A 579 -3.06 9.60 23.85
CA SER A 579 -3.87 10.79 23.60
C SER A 579 -3.68 11.83 24.70
N THR A 580 -3.82 13.10 24.34
CA THR A 580 -3.98 14.20 25.30
C THR A 580 -5.20 15.02 24.92
N THR A 581 -5.75 15.73 25.90
CA THR A 581 -6.80 16.71 25.65
C THR A 581 -6.29 18.13 25.88
N THR A 582 -6.81 19.08 25.11
CA THR A 582 -6.65 20.51 25.37
C THR A 582 -8.00 21.20 25.27
N THR A 583 -8.18 22.29 26.02
CA THR A 583 -9.42 23.04 26.03
C THR A 583 -9.21 24.39 25.36
N LEU A 584 -10.02 24.68 24.35
CA LEU A 584 -10.11 25.95 23.68
C LEU A 584 -11.36 26.68 24.14
N ARG A 585 -11.22 27.93 24.59
CA ARG A 585 -12.40 28.75 24.84
C ARG A 585 -12.73 29.51 23.56
N LEU A 586 -13.91 29.28 23.01
CA LEU A 586 -14.35 29.79 21.71
C LEU A 586 -15.65 30.60 21.87
N LEU A 587 -15.90 31.53 20.96
CA LEU A 587 -17.11 32.36 20.93
C LEU A 587 -17.52 32.53 19.47
N ALA A 588 -18.71 32.04 19.13
CA ALA A 588 -19.32 32.19 17.82
C ALA A 588 -20.25 33.40 17.81
N GLN A 589 -20.12 34.26 16.81
CA GLN A 589 -20.89 35.49 16.60
C GLN A 589 -21.16 35.72 15.12
N SER A 590 -22.03 36.68 14.81
CA SER A 590 -22.31 37.13 13.44
C SER A 590 -21.00 37.36 12.66
N PRO A 591 -20.88 36.88 11.40
CA PRO A 591 -21.96 36.40 10.54
C PRO A 591 -22.40 34.94 10.75
N LEU A 592 -21.83 34.20 11.70
CA LEU A 592 -22.26 32.83 11.99
C LEU A 592 -23.69 32.81 12.55
N ALA A 593 -24.46 31.79 12.16
CA ALA A 593 -25.83 31.54 12.56
C ALA A 593 -26.00 30.14 13.18
N CYS A 594 -27.10 29.94 13.90
CA CYS A 594 -27.45 28.63 14.42
C CYS A 594 -27.64 27.62 13.28
N GLY A 595 -27.05 26.43 13.40
CA GLY A 595 -27.07 25.43 12.35
C GLY A 595 -25.85 25.49 11.44
N ASP A 596 -25.08 26.57 11.45
CA ASP A 596 -23.84 26.65 10.72
C ASP A 596 -22.85 25.57 11.18
N GLU A 597 -21.90 25.29 10.30
CA GLU A 597 -20.75 24.46 10.59
C GLU A 597 -19.52 25.21 10.12
N VAL A 598 -18.66 25.54 11.08
CA VAL A 598 -17.50 26.37 10.83
C VAL A 598 -16.25 25.50 10.78
N SER A 599 -15.47 25.64 9.71
CA SER A 599 -14.16 24.99 9.62
C SER A 599 -13.18 25.70 10.53
N LEU A 600 -12.62 24.98 11.50
CA LEU A 600 -11.56 25.44 12.40
C LEU A 600 -10.24 24.73 12.02
N PRO A 601 -9.40 25.34 11.15
CA PRO A 601 -8.07 24.83 10.90
C PRO A 601 -7.20 24.88 12.15
N VAL A 602 -6.79 23.70 12.62
CA VAL A 602 -5.82 23.52 13.70
C VAL A 602 -4.49 23.17 13.08
N SER A 603 -3.46 23.97 13.37
CA SER A 603 -2.10 23.72 12.90
C SER A 603 -1.22 23.29 14.06
N LEU A 604 -0.42 22.25 13.85
CA LEU A 604 0.55 21.70 14.79
C LEU A 604 1.95 21.92 14.24
N VAL A 605 2.85 22.35 15.12
CA VAL A 605 4.29 22.27 14.90
C VAL A 605 4.81 21.13 15.76
N MET A 606 5.51 20.17 15.17
CA MET A 606 5.87 18.90 15.81
C MET A 606 7.31 18.51 15.58
N THR A 607 7.79 17.60 16.42
CA THR A 607 9.08 16.89 16.29
C THR A 607 8.88 15.41 16.60
N GLY A 608 9.75 14.55 16.08
CA GLY A 608 9.56 13.08 16.12
C GLY A 608 8.77 12.52 14.94
N THR A 609 8.40 13.35 13.96
CA THR A 609 7.75 12.96 12.70
C THR A 609 8.69 13.18 11.50
N SER A 610 8.27 12.76 10.30
CA SER A 610 8.98 13.11 9.07
C SER A 610 9.16 14.63 8.97
N PRO A 611 10.29 15.14 8.44
CA PRO A 611 10.49 16.58 8.20
C PRO A 611 9.32 17.26 7.48
N THR A 612 8.72 16.58 6.50
CA THR A 612 7.57 17.07 5.73
C THR A 612 6.26 17.11 6.54
N GLU A 613 6.19 16.40 7.67
CA GLU A 613 5.02 16.35 8.56
C GLU A 613 5.20 17.22 9.82
N ARG A 614 6.34 17.89 10.00
CA ARG A 614 6.61 18.72 11.20
C ARG A 614 5.68 19.93 11.29
N GLN A 615 5.10 20.34 10.16
CA GLN A 615 4.00 21.30 10.12
C GLN A 615 2.78 20.58 9.58
N TRP A 616 1.79 20.39 10.43
CA TRP A 616 0.56 19.68 10.08
C TRP A 616 -0.63 20.59 10.29
N GLN A 617 -1.58 20.59 9.36
CA GLN A 617 -2.82 21.34 9.50
C GLN A 617 -4.01 20.41 9.25
N GLN A 618 -4.97 20.41 10.17
CA GLN A 618 -6.21 19.66 10.05
C GLN A 618 -7.40 20.60 10.24
N PRO A 619 -8.30 20.74 9.25
CA PRO A 619 -9.57 21.43 9.45
C PRO A 619 -10.49 20.57 10.32
N LEU A 620 -10.97 21.14 11.43
CA LEU A 620 -12.01 20.53 12.26
C LEU A 620 -13.36 21.14 11.94
N SER A 621 -14.38 20.29 11.87
CA SER A 621 -15.75 20.73 11.62
C SER A 621 -16.43 21.04 12.95
N LEU A 622 -16.70 22.33 13.22
CA LEU A 622 -17.24 22.79 14.49
C LEU A 622 -18.70 23.25 14.32
N PRO A 623 -19.68 22.52 14.89
CA PRO A 623 -21.08 22.89 14.75
C PRO A 623 -21.45 24.09 15.64
N ILE A 624 -22.23 25.02 15.07
CA ILE A 624 -22.87 26.12 15.81
C ILE A 624 -24.28 25.69 16.25
N GLY A 625 -24.45 25.56 17.57
CA GLY A 625 -25.61 24.96 18.22
C GLY A 625 -25.50 23.45 18.39
N THR A 626 -26.21 22.91 19.38
CA THR A 626 -26.23 21.45 19.65
C THR A 626 -26.83 20.73 18.44
N PRO A 627 -26.10 19.81 17.79
CA PRO A 627 -26.57 19.16 16.58
C PRO A 627 -27.79 18.27 16.87
N ILE A 628 -28.83 18.41 16.05
CA ILE A 628 -29.97 17.50 16.06
C ILE A 628 -29.63 16.37 15.10
N ILE A 629 -29.38 15.17 15.63
CA ILE A 629 -29.03 13.99 14.85
C ILE A 629 -30.28 13.14 14.67
N SER A 630 -30.62 12.87 13.41
CA SER A 630 -31.59 11.84 13.07
C SER A 630 -30.85 10.52 12.92
N ARG A 631 -31.21 9.52 13.72
CA ARG A 631 -30.56 8.20 13.73
C ARG A 631 -31.61 7.11 13.81
N ALA A 632 -31.39 6.03 13.08
CA ALA A 632 -32.08 4.78 13.29
C ALA A 632 -31.07 3.62 13.27
N THR A 633 -31.33 2.62 14.11
CA THR A 633 -30.44 1.46 14.29
C THR A 633 -31.18 0.21 13.83
N GLY A 634 -30.53 -0.59 13.00
CA GLY A 634 -31.07 -1.86 12.53
C GLY A 634 -30.85 -2.98 13.54
N GLN A 635 -31.67 -4.02 13.43
CA GLN A 635 -31.52 -5.21 14.26
C GLN A 635 -30.36 -6.10 13.75
N PRO A 636 -29.72 -6.87 14.65
CA PRO A 636 -28.78 -7.91 14.25
C PRO A 636 -29.45 -8.94 13.32
N LEU A 637 -28.70 -9.48 12.36
CA LEU A 637 -29.21 -10.41 11.36
C LEU A 637 -28.18 -11.53 11.10
N LEU A 638 -28.60 -12.79 11.13
CA LEU A 638 -27.79 -13.90 10.64
C LEU A 638 -27.83 -13.89 9.10
N LEU A 639 -26.68 -14.03 8.46
CA LEU A 639 -26.60 -14.04 7.00
C LEU A 639 -27.00 -15.41 6.46
N SER A 640 -27.76 -15.40 5.37
CA SER A 640 -27.98 -16.56 4.51
C SER A 640 -26.68 -16.87 3.78
N ASP A 641 -26.13 -18.05 4.01
CA ASP A 641 -25.00 -18.61 3.26
C ASP A 641 -25.43 -18.94 1.81
N ALA A 642 -24.49 -18.95 0.87
CA ALA A 642 -24.76 -19.40 -0.49
C ALA A 642 -24.97 -20.92 -0.53
N GLN A 643 -25.76 -21.39 -1.49
CA GLN A 643 -25.92 -22.84 -1.75
C GLN A 643 -24.93 -23.32 -2.81
N SER A 644 -24.55 -22.45 -3.74
CA SER A 644 -23.51 -22.64 -4.76
C SER A 644 -23.03 -21.27 -5.26
N GLU A 645 -22.04 -21.24 -6.15
CA GLU A 645 -21.58 -19.98 -6.77
C GLU A 645 -22.67 -19.32 -7.64
N GLU A 646 -23.61 -20.11 -8.16
CA GLU A 646 -24.78 -19.64 -8.93
C GLU A 646 -25.97 -19.27 -8.03
N VAL A 647 -26.14 -19.95 -6.90
CA VAL A 647 -27.24 -19.74 -5.95
C VAL A 647 -26.71 -19.04 -4.70
N ARG A 648 -26.64 -17.71 -4.80
CA ARG A 648 -26.10 -16.82 -3.77
C ARG A 648 -27.01 -16.67 -2.56
N GLY A 649 -26.42 -16.47 -1.40
CA GLY A 649 -27.11 -16.22 -0.13
C GLY A 649 -27.51 -14.75 -0.01
N LEU A 650 -28.80 -14.43 -0.11
CA LEU A 650 -29.27 -13.05 0.05
C LEU A 650 -29.81 -12.81 1.46
N SER A 651 -29.31 -11.76 2.10
CA SER A 651 -29.76 -11.28 3.40
C SER A 651 -30.13 -9.81 3.31
N GLN A 652 -31.26 -9.41 3.90
CA GLN A 652 -31.68 -8.01 3.90
C GLN A 652 -32.06 -7.58 5.31
N ALA A 653 -31.39 -6.54 5.82
CA ALA A 653 -31.76 -5.85 7.04
C ALA A 653 -32.41 -4.52 6.68
N SER A 654 -33.37 -4.06 7.48
CA SER A 654 -33.96 -2.74 7.29
C SER A 654 -34.10 -1.98 8.59
N LEU A 655 -34.01 -0.65 8.49
CA LEU A 655 -34.31 0.28 9.56
C LEU A 655 -35.26 1.35 9.04
N LEU A 656 -36.09 1.89 9.92
CA LEU A 656 -37.01 2.97 9.61
C LEU A 656 -36.51 4.23 10.32
N LEU A 657 -36.21 5.25 9.52
CA LEU A 657 -35.85 6.57 10.01
C LEU A 657 -37.14 7.39 10.11
N GLU A 658 -37.43 7.92 11.30
CA GLU A 658 -38.69 8.61 11.59
C GLU A 658 -38.97 9.79 10.64
N LYS A 659 -40.23 10.19 10.54
CA LYS A 659 -40.65 11.26 9.63
C LYS A 659 -39.92 12.56 9.95
N THR A 660 -39.20 13.07 8.95
CA THR A 660 -38.55 14.37 8.93
C THR A 660 -38.62 14.94 7.52
N ASN A 661 -38.59 16.27 7.40
CA ASN A 661 -38.47 16.96 6.11
C ASN A 661 -37.00 17.08 5.65
N ALA A 662 -36.06 16.53 6.43
CA ALA A 662 -34.64 16.55 6.10
C ALA A 662 -34.33 15.72 4.84
N LYS A 663 -33.34 16.22 4.10
CA LYS A 663 -32.78 15.54 2.94
C LYS A 663 -31.41 14.97 3.27
N VAL A 664 -31.00 13.94 2.54
CA VAL A 664 -29.66 13.38 2.60
C VAL A 664 -28.65 14.46 2.21
N SER A 665 -27.56 14.54 2.97
CA SER A 665 -26.45 15.48 2.77
C SER A 665 -25.11 14.75 2.85
N GLU A 666 -24.01 15.47 2.62
CA GLU A 666 -22.63 14.95 2.75
C GLU A 666 -22.29 14.42 4.15
N GLN A 667 -23.14 14.72 5.15
CA GLN A 667 -23.00 14.28 6.55
C GLN A 667 -23.66 12.91 6.83
N LEU A 668 -24.17 12.21 5.80
CA LEU A 668 -24.75 10.89 5.99
C LEU A 668 -23.68 9.90 6.44
N GLN A 669 -23.97 9.19 7.53
CA GLN A 669 -23.09 8.16 8.09
C GLN A 669 -23.80 6.81 8.17
N LEU A 670 -23.07 5.76 7.77
CA LEU A 670 -23.44 4.37 7.99
C LEU A 670 -22.45 3.74 8.96
N THR A 671 -22.90 3.37 10.15
CA THR A 671 -22.11 2.51 11.06
C THR A 671 -22.44 1.06 10.75
N LEU A 672 -21.41 0.21 10.64
CA LEU A 672 -21.56 -1.22 10.40
C LEU A 672 -20.64 -2.03 11.32
N ASP A 673 -21.17 -3.11 11.89
CA ASP A 673 -20.44 -4.16 12.59
C ASP A 673 -20.95 -5.50 12.06
N LEU A 674 -20.19 -6.08 11.14
CA LEU A 674 -20.50 -7.34 10.46
C LEU A 674 -19.36 -8.33 10.72
N GLN A 675 -19.70 -9.56 11.06
CA GLN A 675 -18.77 -10.66 11.23
C GLN A 675 -19.03 -11.72 10.16
N HIS A 676 -17.99 -12.21 9.49
CA HIS A 676 -18.06 -13.29 8.49
C HIS A 676 -16.69 -13.97 8.41
N ASP A 677 -16.65 -15.30 8.30
CA ASP A 677 -15.38 -16.03 8.27
C ASP A 677 -14.51 -15.71 7.04
N ALA A 678 -15.15 -15.29 5.94
CA ALA A 678 -14.49 -14.85 4.70
C ALA A 678 -15.21 -13.63 4.08
N LEU A 679 -14.73 -12.41 4.38
CA LEU A 679 -15.40 -11.17 3.89
C LEU A 679 -15.27 -10.94 2.38
N ASP A 680 -14.35 -11.65 1.72
CA ASP A 680 -14.16 -11.66 0.26
C ASP A 680 -15.26 -12.43 -0.48
N GLU A 681 -16.20 -13.02 0.24
CA GLU A 681 -17.36 -13.70 -0.32
C GLU A 681 -18.59 -12.79 -0.36
N LEU A 682 -18.56 -11.66 0.35
CA LEU A 682 -19.72 -10.79 0.54
C LEU A 682 -19.77 -9.62 -0.44
N GLU A 683 -20.97 -9.29 -0.92
CA GLU A 683 -21.29 -7.99 -1.53
C GLU A 683 -22.28 -7.27 -0.61
N ILE A 684 -22.03 -6.01 -0.27
CA ILE A 684 -22.88 -5.23 0.65
C ILE A 684 -23.38 -3.98 -0.07
N TRP A 685 -24.69 -3.77 -0.01
CA TRP A 685 -25.39 -2.67 -0.67
C TRP A 685 -26.26 -1.90 0.33
N LEU A 686 -26.16 -0.58 0.29
CA LEU A 686 -27.06 0.34 0.98
C LEU A 686 -28.11 0.86 0.01
N ASN A 687 -29.38 0.72 0.36
CA ASN A 687 -30.50 1.27 -0.41
C ASN A 687 -31.22 2.37 0.37
N SER A 688 -31.45 3.49 -0.32
CA SER A 688 -32.17 4.63 0.22
C SER A 688 -33.69 4.43 0.19
N PRO A 689 -34.45 5.24 0.95
CA PRO A 689 -35.91 5.26 0.89
C PRO A 689 -36.47 5.58 -0.51
N SER A 690 -35.68 6.23 -1.37
CA SER A 690 -36.06 6.56 -2.74
C SER A 690 -35.72 5.46 -3.75
N GLY A 691 -35.09 4.37 -3.30
CA GLY A 691 -34.69 3.24 -4.15
C GLY A 691 -33.31 3.38 -4.79
N THR A 692 -32.55 4.42 -4.46
CA THR A 692 -31.16 4.53 -4.93
C THR A 692 -30.29 3.53 -4.19
N ARG A 693 -29.52 2.77 -4.95
CA ARG A 693 -28.72 1.62 -4.49
C ARG A 693 -27.24 1.93 -4.65
N ILE A 694 -26.50 1.86 -3.54
CA ILE A 694 -25.07 2.15 -3.44
C ILE A 694 -24.34 0.92 -2.92
N GLN A 695 -23.34 0.45 -3.64
CA GLN A 695 -22.48 -0.62 -3.17
C GLN A 695 -21.46 -0.07 -2.18
N ILE A 696 -21.39 -0.63 -0.97
CA ILE A 696 -20.42 -0.19 0.04
C ILE A 696 -19.26 -1.18 0.20
N TRP A 697 -19.46 -2.44 -0.18
CA TRP A 697 -18.47 -3.51 -0.13
C TRP A 697 -18.69 -4.49 -1.28
N ASP A 698 -17.60 -4.95 -1.90
CA ASP A 698 -17.64 -5.96 -2.97
C ASP A 698 -16.45 -6.89 -2.86
N LYS A 699 -16.68 -8.07 -2.27
CA LYS A 699 -15.72 -9.19 -2.22
C LYS A 699 -14.33 -8.75 -1.78
N GLY A 700 -14.29 -7.84 -0.81
CA GLY A 700 -13.05 -7.32 -0.29
C GLY A 700 -12.35 -8.37 0.56
N TYR A 701 -11.10 -8.68 0.24
CA TYR A 701 -10.26 -9.46 1.15
C TYR A 701 -10.04 -8.68 2.45
N SER A 702 -10.31 -9.34 3.57
CA SER A 702 -9.96 -8.88 4.91
C SER A 702 -9.36 -10.08 5.67
N PRO A 703 -8.17 -9.94 6.27
CA PRO A 703 -7.58 -10.98 7.11
C PRO A 703 -8.28 -11.10 8.46
N LEU A 704 -9.19 -10.17 8.79
CA LEU A 704 -10.04 -10.23 9.97
C LEU A 704 -11.44 -10.68 9.56
N PRO A 705 -12.08 -11.59 10.31
CA PRO A 705 -13.44 -12.06 10.03
C PRO A 705 -14.51 -11.02 10.43
N ARG A 706 -14.18 -9.72 10.44
CA ARG A 706 -15.06 -8.66 10.94
C ARG A 706 -14.81 -7.33 10.24
N LEU A 707 -15.87 -6.77 9.67
CA LEU A 707 -15.93 -5.41 9.13
C LEU A 707 -16.64 -4.51 10.15
N LYS A 708 -15.87 -3.63 10.80
CA LYS A 708 -16.40 -2.73 11.84
C LYS A 708 -15.90 -1.30 11.66
N GLY A 709 -16.83 -0.36 11.55
CA GLY A 709 -16.52 1.08 11.53
C GLY A 709 -17.66 1.93 10.98
N VAL A 710 -17.37 3.20 10.71
CA VAL A 710 -18.31 4.20 10.17
C VAL A 710 -17.93 4.62 8.75
N PHE A 711 -18.83 4.49 7.79
CA PHE A 711 -18.70 5.04 6.44
C PHE A 711 -19.25 6.47 6.36
N PRO A 712 -18.62 7.41 5.62
CA PRO A 712 -17.34 7.29 4.91
C PRO A 712 -16.11 7.72 5.74
N THR A 713 -16.22 7.85 7.07
CA THR A 713 -15.20 8.50 7.91
C THR A 713 -14.07 7.57 8.37
N GLU A 714 -14.42 6.41 8.91
CA GLU A 714 -13.48 5.38 9.37
C GLU A 714 -13.26 4.31 8.30
N LEU A 715 -14.32 3.99 7.55
CA LEU A 715 -14.32 3.08 6.41
C LEU A 715 -14.73 3.86 5.16
N LEU A 716 -14.18 3.52 3.99
CA LEU A 716 -14.55 4.17 2.73
C LEU A 716 -15.50 3.27 1.94
N PRO A 717 -16.69 3.76 1.54
CA PRO A 717 -17.63 2.93 0.79
C PRO A 717 -17.11 2.75 -0.64
N LEU A 718 -17.34 1.57 -1.23
CA LEU A 718 -16.94 1.31 -2.62
C LEU A 718 -17.49 2.35 -3.59
N GLN A 719 -18.77 2.73 -3.43
CA GLN A 719 -19.40 3.85 -4.11
C GLN A 719 -19.67 4.98 -3.11
N ALA A 720 -19.25 6.20 -3.46
CA ALA A 720 -19.50 7.38 -2.64
C ALA A 720 -21.01 7.60 -2.43
N PHE A 721 -21.38 8.24 -1.32
CA PHE A 721 -22.78 8.57 -1.02
C PHE A 721 -23.33 9.74 -1.85
N THR A 722 -22.51 10.35 -2.72
CA THR A 722 -22.90 11.46 -3.61
C THR A 722 -24.21 11.24 -4.38
N PRO A 723 -24.53 10.04 -4.91
CA PRO A 723 -25.80 9.83 -5.61
C PRO A 723 -27.03 9.90 -4.69
N LEU A 724 -26.86 9.80 -3.37
CA LEU A 724 -27.94 9.91 -2.39
C LEU A 724 -28.30 11.36 -2.05
N LEU A 725 -27.44 12.32 -2.39
CA LEU A 725 -27.58 13.71 -1.96
C LEU A 725 -28.89 14.33 -2.45
N GLY A 726 -29.62 14.97 -1.53
CA GLY A 726 -30.88 15.64 -1.81
C GLY A 726 -32.14 14.76 -1.77
N GLU A 727 -31.98 13.44 -1.62
CA GLU A 727 -33.10 12.51 -1.41
C GLU A 727 -33.74 12.69 -0.03
N PRO A 728 -35.01 12.29 0.19
CA PRO A 728 -35.59 12.19 1.51
C PRO A 728 -34.76 11.32 2.47
N LEU A 729 -34.37 11.87 3.62
CA LEU A 729 -33.67 11.11 4.67
C LEU A 729 -34.61 10.13 5.39
N ALA A 730 -35.85 10.58 5.62
CA ALA A 730 -36.87 9.81 6.29
C ALA A 730 -37.35 8.63 5.43
N GLY A 731 -37.64 7.52 6.08
CA GLY A 731 -38.16 6.32 5.42
C GLY A 731 -37.32 5.09 5.68
N ARG A 732 -37.60 4.05 4.88
CA ARG A 732 -36.97 2.73 5.07
C ARG A 732 -35.64 2.71 4.34
N TRP A 733 -34.57 2.55 5.09
CA TRP A 733 -33.26 2.20 4.57
C TRP A 733 -33.09 0.68 4.64
N THR A 734 -32.46 0.09 3.63
CA THR A 734 -32.13 -1.34 3.65
C THR A 734 -30.66 -1.57 3.40
N LEU A 735 -30.10 -2.53 4.13
CA LEU A 735 -28.77 -3.08 3.92
C LEU A 735 -28.96 -4.48 3.34
N GLU A 736 -28.45 -4.70 2.15
CA GLU A 736 -28.44 -6.01 1.49
C GLU A 736 -27.04 -6.59 1.56
N VAL A 737 -26.93 -7.83 2.01
CA VAL A 737 -25.68 -8.58 2.03
C VAL A 737 -25.89 -9.82 1.16
N VAL A 738 -25.05 -9.98 0.15
CA VAL A 738 -25.04 -11.12 -0.76
C VAL A 738 -23.80 -11.95 -0.47
N ASP A 739 -23.99 -13.16 -0.01
CA ASP A 739 -22.95 -14.18 0.10
C ASP A 739 -22.83 -14.93 -1.23
N SER A 740 -21.63 -14.99 -1.79
CA SER A 740 -21.35 -15.57 -3.10
C SER A 740 -20.71 -16.94 -3.08
N LYS A 741 -20.32 -17.48 -1.90
CA LYS A 741 -19.69 -18.81 -1.81
C LYS A 741 -20.24 -19.62 -0.64
N PRO A 742 -20.48 -20.92 -0.83
CA PRO A 742 -21.02 -21.77 0.23
C PRO A 742 -19.94 -22.12 1.26
N GLY A 743 -20.35 -22.29 2.52
CA GLY A 743 -19.55 -22.96 3.56
C GLY A 743 -18.99 -22.05 4.65
N HIS A 744 -19.15 -20.74 4.52
CA HIS A 744 -18.84 -19.77 5.57
C HIS A 744 -20.11 -19.08 6.03
N GLN A 745 -20.17 -18.74 7.31
CA GLN A 745 -21.34 -18.06 7.86
C GLN A 745 -20.94 -16.70 8.41
N GLY A 746 -21.92 -15.83 8.49
CA GLY A 746 -21.73 -14.58 9.20
C GLY A 746 -23.01 -13.96 9.68
N ARG A 747 -22.85 -12.78 10.26
CA ARG A 747 -23.93 -12.01 10.85
C ARG A 747 -23.62 -10.52 10.86
N ILE A 748 -24.67 -9.73 10.74
CA ILE A 748 -24.65 -8.33 11.16
C ILE A 748 -24.85 -8.31 12.67
N ASN A 749 -23.84 -7.85 13.41
CA ASN A 749 -23.93 -7.61 14.85
C ASN A 749 -24.68 -6.31 15.13
N GLY A 750 -24.54 -5.31 14.27
CA GLY A 750 -25.28 -4.06 14.36
C GLY A 750 -24.98 -3.14 13.18
N TRP A 751 -25.92 -2.25 12.86
CA TRP A 751 -25.71 -1.18 11.89
C TRP A 751 -26.67 -0.02 12.15
N SER A 752 -26.31 1.18 11.71
CA SER A 752 -27.17 2.36 11.84
C SER A 752 -26.94 3.37 10.73
N ILE A 753 -28.00 4.08 10.36
CA ILE A 753 -27.92 5.30 9.56
C ILE A 753 -28.09 6.50 10.49
N SER A 754 -27.20 7.48 10.37
CA SER A 754 -27.35 8.76 11.05
C SER A 754 -26.93 9.94 10.20
N GLN A 755 -27.60 11.07 10.41
CA GLN A 755 -27.24 12.34 9.80
C GLN A 755 -27.66 13.49 10.73
N ARG A 756 -26.88 14.57 10.76
CA ARG A 756 -27.33 15.84 11.35
C ARG A 756 -28.42 16.45 10.45
N ILE A 757 -29.52 16.87 11.08
CA ILE A 757 -30.70 17.45 10.39
C ILE A 757 -31.00 18.89 10.83
N GLY A 758 -30.20 19.43 11.74
CA GLY A 758 -30.35 20.79 12.25
C GLY A 758 -29.46 21.04 13.45
N ALA A 759 -29.72 22.15 14.15
CA ALA A 759 -29.09 22.47 15.43
C ALA A 759 -30.07 23.24 16.32
N GLN A 760 -29.87 23.12 17.62
CA GLN A 760 -30.58 23.88 18.65
C GLN A 760 -29.65 24.92 19.28
N CYS A 761 -30.09 26.18 19.37
CA CYS A 761 -29.35 27.27 20.03
C CYS A 761 -30.23 27.99 21.05
N GLY A 762 -29.69 28.23 22.26
CA GLY A 762 -30.39 28.89 23.37
C GLY A 762 -31.13 27.92 24.32
N GLU A 763 -31.45 28.40 25.54
CA GLU A 763 -32.40 27.67 26.41
C GLU A 763 -33.74 27.50 25.68
N PRO A 764 -34.43 26.35 25.85
CA PRO A 764 -35.77 26.21 25.31
C PRO A 764 -36.58 27.42 25.74
N ILE A 765 -37.19 28.12 24.78
CA ILE A 765 -38.16 29.16 25.11
C ILE A 765 -39.21 28.48 25.99
N ALA A 766 -39.17 28.72 27.29
CA ALA A 766 -40.33 28.46 28.12
C ALA A 766 -41.48 29.20 27.43
N PRO A 767 -42.62 28.53 27.15
CA PRO A 767 -43.76 29.24 26.58
C PRO A 767 -43.98 30.50 27.43
N PRO A 768 -44.31 31.65 26.81
CA PRO A 768 -44.49 32.88 27.57
C PRO A 768 -45.42 32.58 28.74
N ASP A 769 -44.93 32.81 29.96
CA ASP A 769 -45.76 32.76 31.15
C ASP A 769 -46.65 34.01 31.11
N ASP A 770 -47.65 33.94 30.24
CA ASP A 770 -48.76 34.89 30.16
C ASP A 770 -49.77 34.68 31.30
N GLY A 771 -49.47 33.76 32.23
CA GLY A 771 -50.37 33.36 33.31
C GLY A 771 -51.62 32.63 32.80
N ILE A 772 -51.64 32.19 31.53
CA ILE A 772 -52.75 31.46 30.93
C ILE A 772 -52.33 30.01 30.72
N ILE A 773 -52.98 29.11 31.45
CA ILE A 773 -52.91 27.68 31.13
C ILE A 773 -53.68 27.48 29.81
N HIS A 774 -52.95 27.40 28.70
CA HIS A 774 -53.53 26.99 27.43
C HIS A 774 -53.81 25.48 27.45
N PHE A 775 -55.04 25.12 27.80
CA PHE A 775 -55.55 23.79 27.53
C PHE A 775 -55.89 23.69 26.04
N GLN A 776 -55.06 23.01 25.26
CA GLN A 776 -55.55 22.37 24.03
C GLN A 776 -56.28 21.09 24.44
N VAL A 777 -57.59 21.22 24.64
CA VAL A 777 -58.53 20.11 24.53
C VAL A 777 -59.11 20.19 23.13
N ASP A 778 -58.99 19.09 22.40
CA ASP A 778 -59.65 18.88 21.12
C ASP A 778 -61.17 19.11 21.24
N ASP A 779 -61.73 19.84 20.27
CA ASP A 779 -63.15 19.75 19.91
C ASP A 779 -63.22 19.30 18.43
N SER A 780 -64.02 18.34 18.01
CA SER A 780 -65.05 17.59 18.74
C SER A 780 -65.56 16.42 17.88
N SER A 781 -65.95 15.31 18.53
CA SER A 781 -67.23 14.67 18.24
C SER A 781 -67.79 13.99 19.51
N GLY A 782 -68.92 14.47 20.02
CA GLY A 782 -69.98 13.63 20.58
C GLY A 782 -69.99 13.32 22.09
N GLY A 783 -70.63 14.21 22.86
CA GLY A 783 -71.78 13.82 23.70
C GLY A 783 -71.57 13.39 25.17
N GLY A 784 -72.18 14.15 26.09
CA GLY A 784 -72.99 13.55 27.17
C GLY A 784 -72.43 13.54 28.60
N ALA A 785 -72.54 14.69 29.27
CA ALA A 785 -73.01 14.89 30.65
C ALA A 785 -72.55 13.99 31.82
N ALA A 786 -72.04 14.70 32.84
CA ALA A 786 -72.42 14.63 34.27
C ALA A 786 -71.43 14.00 35.29
N ASN A 787 -70.56 14.88 35.80
CA ASN A 787 -70.59 15.41 37.18
C ASN A 787 -70.36 14.53 38.42
N LEU A 788 -69.48 15.11 39.27
CA LEU A 788 -69.47 15.20 40.73
C LEU A 788 -68.66 14.18 41.54
N LEU A 789 -67.53 14.70 42.06
CA LEU A 789 -67.10 14.72 43.46
C LEU A 789 -67.20 13.41 44.26
N TRP A 790 -66.10 13.04 44.93
CA TRP A 790 -65.98 13.03 46.40
C TRP A 790 -64.58 12.50 46.83
N LEU A 791 -63.96 13.25 47.75
CA LEU A 791 -62.98 12.85 48.80
C LEU A 791 -61.47 12.64 48.51
N LEU A 792 -60.71 13.64 48.97
CA LEU A 792 -59.39 13.59 49.64
C LEU A 792 -59.45 12.84 51.01
N PRO A 793 -58.36 12.66 51.80
CA PRO A 793 -56.92 12.45 51.52
C PRO A 793 -56.24 11.40 52.49
N LEU A 794 -54.88 11.41 52.52
CA LEU A 794 -53.94 10.90 53.55
C LEU A 794 -53.48 9.42 53.39
N ALA A 795 -52.27 8.98 53.75
CA ALA A 795 -50.96 9.56 54.05
C ALA A 795 -50.01 8.37 54.35
N ILE A 796 -48.75 8.50 53.92
CA ILE A 796 -47.52 8.17 54.69
C ILE A 796 -47.26 6.70 55.15
N TRP A 797 -46.20 6.15 54.52
CA TRP A 797 -45.09 5.33 55.06
C TRP A 797 -45.22 3.87 55.53
N ARG A 798 -44.33 3.09 54.91
CA ARG A 798 -43.34 2.13 55.42
C ARG A 798 -43.79 0.78 56.03
N ARG A 799 -43.38 -0.22 55.25
CA ARG A 799 -42.48 -1.36 55.59
C ARG A 799 -43.04 -2.57 56.35
N LEU A 800 -42.68 -3.69 55.72
CA LEU A 800 -42.25 -4.99 56.24
C LEU A 800 -43.30 -6.08 56.41
N ARG A 801 -43.18 -7.03 55.46
CA ARG A 801 -43.05 -8.48 55.67
C ARG A 801 -44.05 -9.11 56.67
N GLN A 802 -45.00 -9.86 56.13
CA GLN A 802 -45.18 -11.26 56.53
C GLN A 802 -45.60 -12.11 55.33
N ARG A 803 -44.75 -13.12 55.07
CA ARG A 803 -44.99 -14.49 54.57
C ARG A 803 -46.19 -14.76 53.65
N GLY A 804 -45.84 -15.35 52.51
CA GLY A 804 -46.66 -16.05 51.55
C GLY A 804 -45.80 -16.29 50.32
#